data_AF-E3HS24-F1
#
_entry.id   AF-E3HS24-F1
#
_cell.length_a   1.000
_cell.length_b   1.000
_cell.length_c   1.000
_cell.angle_alpha   90.00
_cell.angle_beta   90.00
_cell.angle_gamma   90.00
#
_symmetry.space_group_name_H-M   'P 1'
#
loop_
_entity.id
_entity.type
_entity.pdbx_description
1 polymer ?
#
loop_
_entity_poly.entity_id
_entity_poly.type
_entity_poly.pdbx_seq_one_letter_code
_entity_poly.pdbx_strand_id
1 'polypeptide(L)'
;MHLRGIALASIFSAVSLPAHAQYEQQLGPLAGAVKQQMLEGWTAGVQDGWFTLHNANKADSEQTLYMNVGPAPESGRVTDVNVVVKSPNPKASIGVALSNRANKSLCLLELTADKNTLLFCLQGQNRRDIASLPNIAKLDGTDRIRVVELPGAARFIVNGQQIGDVSNEPATGAELGIMAYDVGTFGVADFKVTMTGGQSGAAPAAGTLPARGGNAGGGTAQKPQAPAPAAGQGGGDYNPALPGEGPYPRFGGDTMRIVSVYIGIMRSIFMHEFGHALIGELELPSTGAEEDAVDIYSALQIVEPTMYPSDNKEVNTMAQDAAKYAALQWYYSGKVAERRGADASSAWQDEHTGDLKRFRNMLCIMYGGNPAVFESIAKHVGLEDRTRARCADEFNKQNRAWNKILAPHTRVGTWTPEGQQPANAPGAPVKVVFQPSKRKIGNLFANNLSEAISNNIKLLGERYVLPRPINVVFKDCGQLNAWYSPREGSITMCYELIENIAVMISDIEMGTVGGEVAAQGGGAPGSAAPRQQPAAAPGQGLPASAIDELKDFGVPATTMLFTAPYKGPTPNKIYRAQVITTADLVGMIKKDKNLLIVDTSGLRDTVPIGYPLADAGSDGSVTDHLQQGFDAWLLKNNGGDRKAPVVILGAGMNDRSAYNAALRAGTLGWTVYWYRGGVEAWAANGLPTTSSMPKK
;
A
#
# COMPACT_ATOMS: atom_id res chain seq x y z
N MET A 1 13.47 -26.34 -81.07
CA MET A 1 12.06 -26.48 -80.64
C MET A 1 12.00 -26.17 -79.15
N HIS A 2 10.97 -25.49 -78.64
CA HIS A 2 10.99 -24.95 -77.26
C HIS A 2 10.85 -26.01 -76.17
N LEU A 3 11.50 -25.77 -75.03
CA LEU A 3 11.04 -26.17 -73.70
C LEU A 3 11.53 -25.13 -72.66
N ARG A 4 10.82 -25.00 -71.54
CA ARG A 4 10.92 -23.84 -70.63
C ARG A 4 11.87 -24.12 -69.46
N GLY A 5 12.84 -23.23 -69.21
CA GLY A 5 13.55 -23.13 -67.95
C GLY A 5 12.94 -22.04 -67.06
N ILE A 6 12.54 -22.38 -65.83
CA ILE A 6 12.02 -21.41 -64.87
C ILE A 6 13.19 -20.87 -64.03
N ALA A 7 13.37 -19.55 -64.03
CA ALA A 7 14.32 -18.89 -63.13
C ALA A 7 13.63 -18.58 -61.79
N LEU A 8 14.05 -19.24 -60.70
CA LEU A 8 13.72 -18.78 -59.35
C LEU A 8 14.66 -17.63 -58.98
N ALA A 9 14.11 -16.42 -58.89
CA ALA A 9 14.78 -15.27 -58.28
C ALA A 9 14.50 -15.26 -56.76
N SER A 10 15.45 -15.76 -55.97
CA SER A 10 15.36 -15.73 -54.50
C SER A 10 15.60 -14.32 -53.98
N ILE A 11 14.54 -13.54 -53.82
CA ILE A 11 14.57 -12.21 -53.21
C ILE A 11 14.86 -12.37 -51.71
N PHE A 12 16.04 -11.95 -51.26
CA PHE A 12 16.34 -11.79 -49.83
C PHE A 12 15.63 -10.54 -49.29
N SER A 13 14.40 -10.73 -48.81
CA SER A 13 13.68 -9.71 -48.04
C SER A 13 14.37 -9.51 -46.69
N ALA A 14 15.27 -8.53 -46.61
CA ALA A 14 15.88 -8.10 -45.36
C ALA A 14 14.81 -7.45 -44.45
N VAL A 15 14.25 -8.24 -43.53
CA VAL A 15 13.25 -7.76 -42.57
C VAL A 15 13.93 -6.84 -41.56
N SER A 16 13.82 -5.53 -41.78
CA SER A 16 14.23 -4.52 -40.81
C SER A 16 13.30 -4.55 -39.60
N LEU A 17 13.70 -5.26 -38.54
CA LEU A 17 12.99 -5.27 -37.27
C LEU A 17 12.87 -3.83 -36.71
N PRO A 18 11.74 -3.47 -36.07
CA PRO A 18 11.60 -2.16 -35.44
C PRO A 18 12.62 -2.02 -34.30
N ALA A 19 13.20 -0.83 -34.17
CA ALA A 19 14.37 -0.58 -33.31
C ALA A 19 14.17 -0.80 -31.80
N HIS A 20 12.93 -1.08 -31.34
CA HIS A 20 12.64 -1.48 -29.96
C HIS A 20 12.87 -2.98 -29.68
N ALA A 21 12.74 -3.86 -30.68
CA ALA A 21 12.82 -5.31 -30.49
C ALA A 21 14.25 -5.82 -30.22
N GLN A 22 15.26 -4.97 -30.45
CA GLN A 22 16.65 -5.29 -30.18
C GLN A 22 16.95 -5.00 -28.69
N TYR A 23 17.43 -6.01 -27.96
CA TYR A 23 17.72 -5.98 -26.51
C TYR A 23 16.50 -5.96 -25.56
N GLU A 24 15.27 -6.02 -26.06
CA GLU A 24 14.04 -5.99 -25.25
C GLU A 24 13.98 -7.10 -24.18
N GLN A 25 14.48 -8.30 -24.49
CA GLN A 25 14.53 -9.44 -23.56
C GLN A 25 15.42 -9.18 -22.32
N GLN A 26 16.47 -8.37 -22.46
CA GLN A 26 17.48 -8.13 -21.41
C GLN A 26 17.25 -6.81 -20.67
N LEU A 27 16.84 -5.78 -21.41
CA LEU A 27 16.70 -4.41 -20.92
C LEU A 27 15.26 -3.98 -20.68
N GLY A 28 14.27 -4.76 -21.15
CA GLY A 28 12.85 -4.43 -21.03
C GLY A 28 12.55 -3.00 -21.50
N PRO A 29 11.98 -2.12 -20.64
CA PRO A 29 11.65 -0.75 -21.01
C PRO A 29 12.89 0.11 -21.35
N LEU A 30 14.10 -0.28 -20.92
CA LEU A 30 15.33 0.47 -21.19
C LEU A 30 15.91 0.20 -22.58
N ALA A 31 15.45 -0.84 -23.30
CA ALA A 31 15.98 -1.22 -24.62
C ALA A 31 15.95 -0.07 -25.65
N GLY A 32 14.92 0.78 -25.60
CA GLY A 32 14.79 1.94 -26.49
C GLY A 32 15.88 3.01 -26.31
N ALA A 33 16.55 3.06 -25.16
CA ALA A 33 17.62 4.03 -24.89
C ALA A 33 18.89 3.72 -25.70
N VAL A 34 19.20 2.44 -25.95
CA VAL A 34 20.50 1.99 -26.49
C VAL A 34 20.85 2.68 -27.80
N LYS A 35 19.93 2.68 -28.78
CA LYS A 35 20.20 3.27 -30.11
C LYS A 35 20.40 4.79 -30.08
N GLN A 36 19.96 5.48 -29.02
CA GLN A 36 20.02 6.94 -28.92
C GLN A 36 21.13 7.46 -28.00
N GLN A 37 21.66 6.62 -27.10
CA GLN A 37 22.51 7.07 -25.99
C GLN A 37 23.92 6.41 -25.95
N MET A 38 24.21 5.45 -26.83
CA MET A 38 25.56 4.88 -26.96
C MET A 38 26.58 5.94 -27.38
N LEU A 39 27.70 6.00 -26.65
CA LEU A 39 28.77 6.98 -26.82
C LEU A 39 29.93 6.43 -27.66
N GLU A 40 30.68 7.33 -28.28
CA GLU A 40 31.85 6.97 -29.10
C GLU A 40 32.94 6.29 -28.24
N GLY A 41 33.34 5.10 -28.66
CA GLY A 41 34.28 4.21 -27.97
C GLY A 41 33.63 3.06 -27.19
N TRP A 42 32.32 3.10 -26.98
CA TRP A 42 31.56 2.02 -26.34
C TRP A 42 30.82 1.17 -27.38
N THR A 43 30.74 -0.15 -27.16
CA THR A 43 29.96 -1.07 -28.00
C THR A 43 28.91 -1.82 -27.17
N ALA A 44 27.81 -2.21 -27.82
CA ALA A 44 26.66 -2.87 -27.20
C ALA A 44 26.29 -4.16 -27.93
N GLY A 45 26.00 -5.24 -27.19
CA GLY A 45 25.69 -6.54 -27.76
C GLY A 45 24.79 -7.40 -26.86
N VAL A 46 24.56 -8.65 -27.29
CA VAL A 46 24.04 -9.71 -26.43
C VAL A 46 25.08 -10.82 -26.38
N GLN A 47 25.44 -11.28 -25.19
CA GLN A 47 26.30 -12.44 -24.98
C GLN A 47 25.74 -13.29 -23.84
N ASP A 48 25.64 -14.61 -24.06
CA ASP A 48 25.25 -15.60 -23.04
C ASP A 48 23.94 -15.25 -22.28
N GLY A 49 23.01 -14.57 -22.96
CA GLY A 49 21.72 -14.12 -22.42
C GLY A 49 21.72 -12.71 -21.83
N TRP A 50 22.88 -12.10 -21.60
CA TRP A 50 23.06 -10.75 -21.05
C TRP A 50 23.14 -9.68 -22.15
N PHE A 51 22.61 -8.49 -21.88
CA PHE A 51 22.99 -7.29 -22.63
C PHE A 51 24.38 -6.87 -22.15
N THR A 52 25.31 -6.68 -23.08
CA THR A 52 26.71 -6.33 -22.75
C THR A 52 27.06 -4.95 -23.28
N LEU A 53 27.52 -4.07 -22.38
CA LEU A 53 28.31 -2.90 -22.72
C LEU A 53 29.79 -3.29 -22.66
N HIS A 54 30.57 -2.85 -23.64
CA HIS A 54 32.01 -3.11 -23.67
C HIS A 54 32.79 -1.84 -24.01
N ASN A 55 33.83 -1.59 -23.23
CA ASN A 55 34.80 -0.52 -23.40
C ASN A 55 36.20 -1.12 -23.26
N ALA A 56 36.91 -1.27 -24.38
CA ALA A 56 38.25 -1.87 -24.37
C ALA A 56 39.34 -0.92 -23.86
N ASN A 57 39.23 0.38 -24.17
CA ASN A 57 40.40 1.27 -24.26
C ASN A 57 40.24 2.66 -23.60
N LYS A 58 39.03 3.04 -23.17
CA LYS A 58 38.71 4.42 -22.75
C LYS A 58 38.53 4.52 -21.24
N ALA A 59 39.64 4.57 -20.50
CA ALA A 59 39.66 4.79 -19.05
C ALA A 59 38.97 6.11 -18.65
N ASP A 60 38.56 6.22 -17.39
CA ASP A 60 37.85 7.38 -16.81
C ASP A 60 36.58 7.82 -17.58
N SER A 61 35.99 6.95 -18.42
CA SER A 61 34.78 7.26 -19.19
C SER A 61 33.54 6.53 -18.68
N GLU A 62 32.40 7.18 -18.84
CA GLU A 62 31.08 6.74 -18.39
C GLU A 62 30.20 6.42 -19.61
N GLN A 63 29.40 5.36 -19.53
CA GLN A 63 28.28 5.11 -20.43
C GLN A 63 27.00 4.99 -19.61
N THR A 64 26.01 5.82 -19.92
CA THR A 64 24.69 5.76 -19.31
C THR A 64 23.62 5.32 -20.30
N LEU A 65 22.62 4.63 -19.80
CA LEU A 65 21.37 4.34 -20.50
C LEU A 65 20.24 4.78 -19.56
N TYR A 66 19.58 5.89 -19.89
CA TYR A 66 18.47 6.47 -19.12
C TYR A 66 17.14 6.37 -19.85
N MET A 67 16.08 6.15 -19.08
CA MET A 67 14.69 6.36 -19.47
C MET A 67 14.02 7.36 -18.52
N ASN A 68 13.14 8.20 -19.05
CA ASN A 68 12.30 9.06 -18.21
C ASN A 68 11.17 8.23 -17.60
N VAL A 69 11.13 8.17 -16.27
CA VAL A 69 10.11 7.46 -15.49
C VAL A 69 9.20 8.42 -14.72
N GLY A 70 9.56 9.70 -14.64
CA GLY A 70 8.85 10.70 -13.85
C GLY A 70 8.86 10.41 -12.34
N PRO A 71 8.05 11.15 -11.55
CA PRO A 71 7.92 10.88 -10.12
C PRO A 71 7.43 9.45 -9.88
N ALA A 72 7.95 8.80 -8.84
CA ALA A 72 7.38 7.52 -8.39
C ALA A 72 5.96 7.74 -7.86
N PRO A 73 5.02 6.82 -8.11
CA PRO A 73 3.66 6.90 -7.57
C PRO A 73 3.67 6.68 -6.05
N GLU A 74 2.60 7.06 -5.35
CA GLU A 74 2.46 6.81 -3.91
C GLU A 74 2.46 5.31 -3.57
N SER A 75 2.03 4.44 -4.49
CA SER A 75 2.15 2.99 -4.39
C SER A 75 3.59 2.47 -4.47
N GLY A 76 4.55 3.32 -4.82
CA GLY A 76 5.95 3.00 -5.08
C GLY A 76 6.22 2.39 -6.45
N ARG A 77 7.48 2.54 -6.88
CA ARG A 77 8.05 1.96 -8.10
C ARG A 77 9.29 1.14 -7.73
N VAL A 78 9.36 -0.08 -8.22
CA VAL A 78 10.49 -0.99 -8.00
C VAL A 78 11.23 -1.15 -9.32
N THR A 79 12.48 -0.70 -9.35
CA THR A 79 13.46 -1.11 -10.35
C THR A 79 14.18 -2.33 -9.85
N ASP A 80 14.29 -3.37 -10.67
CA ASP A 80 14.95 -4.62 -10.34
C ASP A 80 15.78 -5.08 -11.53
N VAL A 81 17.06 -5.41 -11.32
CA VAL A 81 18.02 -5.72 -12.39
C VAL A 81 19.12 -6.64 -11.88
N ASN A 82 19.53 -7.59 -12.73
CA ASN A 82 20.75 -8.37 -12.53
C ASN A 82 21.92 -7.71 -13.27
N VAL A 83 23.08 -7.62 -12.62
CA VAL A 83 24.27 -6.92 -13.13
C VAL A 83 25.54 -7.74 -12.92
N VAL A 84 26.55 -7.50 -13.76
CA VAL A 84 27.91 -8.02 -13.56
C VAL A 84 28.94 -7.07 -14.18
N VAL A 85 30.10 -6.90 -13.56
CA VAL A 85 31.25 -6.18 -14.11
C VAL A 85 32.47 -7.09 -14.17
N LYS A 86 33.18 -7.06 -15.29
CA LYS A 86 34.46 -7.75 -15.50
C LYS A 86 35.46 -6.79 -16.12
N SER A 87 36.48 -6.40 -15.34
CA SER A 87 37.52 -5.46 -15.76
C SER A 87 38.88 -5.83 -15.14
N PRO A 88 40.02 -5.51 -15.79
CA PRO A 88 41.32 -5.47 -15.13
C PRO A 88 41.50 -4.25 -14.21
N ASN A 89 40.65 -3.21 -14.32
CA ASN A 89 40.68 -2.04 -13.45
C ASN A 89 39.73 -2.26 -12.25
N PRO A 90 40.22 -2.27 -10.99
CA PRO A 90 39.38 -2.50 -9.81
C PRO A 90 38.27 -1.46 -9.63
N LYS A 91 38.45 -0.23 -10.15
CA LYS A 91 37.48 0.87 -10.05
C LYS A 91 36.33 0.79 -11.07
N ALA A 92 36.45 -0.04 -12.09
CA ALA A 92 35.42 -0.17 -13.10
C ALA A 92 34.11 -0.65 -12.46
N SER A 93 32.99 0.00 -12.77
CA SER A 93 31.74 -0.21 -12.05
C SER A 93 30.52 -0.35 -12.95
N ILE A 94 29.46 -0.95 -12.40
CA ILE A 94 28.12 -0.95 -12.99
C ILE A 94 27.08 -0.67 -11.90
N GLY A 95 26.09 0.17 -12.19
CA GLY A 95 25.13 0.63 -11.18
C GLY A 95 23.78 1.07 -11.72
N VAL A 96 22.82 1.24 -10.80
CA VAL A 96 21.51 1.86 -11.08
C VAL A 96 21.55 3.32 -10.62
N ALA A 97 21.18 4.20 -11.53
CA ALA A 97 21.20 5.65 -11.36
C ALA A 97 19.79 6.24 -11.35
N LEU A 98 19.49 7.05 -10.34
CA LEU A 98 18.41 8.04 -10.36
C LEU A 98 19.01 9.39 -10.74
N SER A 99 18.50 10.05 -11.77
CA SER A 99 19.11 11.24 -12.36
C SER A 99 18.09 12.33 -12.64
N ASN A 100 18.51 13.58 -12.49
CA ASN A 100 17.75 14.76 -12.91
C ASN A 100 18.72 15.78 -13.52
N ARG A 101 18.84 15.75 -14.85
CA ARG A 101 19.71 16.66 -15.62
C ARG A 101 19.38 18.14 -15.41
N ALA A 102 18.11 18.50 -15.18
CA ALA A 102 17.71 19.89 -14.97
C ALA A 102 18.28 20.45 -13.64
N ASN A 103 18.28 19.62 -12.59
CA ASN A 103 18.86 19.96 -11.29
C ASN A 103 20.36 19.63 -11.17
N LYS A 104 20.98 19.07 -12.22
CA LYS A 104 22.37 18.55 -12.24
C LYS A 104 22.65 17.60 -11.07
N SER A 105 21.71 16.70 -10.79
CA SER A 105 21.77 15.83 -9.61
C SER A 105 21.60 14.35 -9.97
N LEU A 106 22.37 13.50 -9.28
CA LEU A 106 22.46 12.05 -9.47
C LEU A 106 22.42 11.38 -8.10
N CYS A 107 21.80 10.21 -7.99
CA CYS A 107 22.07 9.25 -6.92
C CYS A 107 22.38 7.89 -7.57
N LEU A 108 23.55 7.35 -7.30
CA LEU A 108 24.08 6.13 -7.92
C LEU A 108 24.35 5.07 -6.85
N LEU A 109 23.81 3.87 -7.06
CA LEU A 109 24.26 2.65 -6.41
C LEU A 109 25.06 1.84 -7.43
N GLU A 110 26.35 1.61 -7.17
CA GLU A 110 27.26 0.89 -8.07
C GLU A 110 27.96 -0.31 -7.39
N LEU A 111 28.24 -1.33 -8.19
CA LEU A 111 29.11 -2.46 -7.86
C LEU A 111 30.40 -2.32 -8.66
N THR A 112 31.53 -2.36 -7.97
CA THR A 112 32.88 -2.22 -8.55
C THR A 112 33.55 -3.57 -8.78
N ALA A 113 34.53 -3.62 -9.67
CA ALA A 113 35.27 -4.83 -10.02
C ALA A 113 36.10 -5.42 -8.85
N ASP A 114 36.42 -4.64 -7.82
CA ASP A 114 37.04 -5.11 -6.57
C ASP A 114 36.05 -5.56 -5.47
N LYS A 115 34.76 -5.63 -5.81
CA LYS A 115 33.63 -6.07 -4.96
C LYS A 115 33.19 -5.06 -3.88
N ASN A 116 33.55 -3.78 -3.98
CA ASN A 116 32.89 -2.75 -3.19
C ASN A 116 31.51 -2.38 -3.77
N THR A 117 30.52 -2.26 -2.90
CA THR A 117 29.21 -1.65 -3.19
C THR A 117 29.20 -0.23 -2.66
N LEU A 118 29.04 0.75 -3.56
CA LEU A 118 29.06 2.17 -3.23
C LEU A 118 27.68 2.79 -3.49
N LEU A 119 27.23 3.65 -2.58
CA LEU A 119 26.03 4.46 -2.72
C LEU A 119 26.37 5.92 -2.40
N PHE A 120 26.14 6.82 -3.34
CA PHE A 120 26.37 8.26 -3.17
C PHE A 120 25.39 9.09 -4.00
N CYS A 121 25.22 10.36 -3.63
CA CYS A 121 24.52 11.35 -4.45
C CYS A 121 25.45 12.51 -4.82
N LEU A 122 25.20 13.11 -5.98
CA LEU A 122 25.84 14.33 -6.47
C LEU A 122 24.79 15.43 -6.62
N GLN A 123 25.14 16.66 -6.26
CA GLN A 123 24.41 17.87 -6.64
C GLN A 123 25.40 18.89 -7.22
N GLY A 124 25.38 19.04 -8.55
CA GLY A 124 26.37 19.84 -9.28
C GLY A 124 27.77 19.22 -9.23
N GLN A 125 28.59 19.68 -8.28
CA GLN A 125 29.93 19.12 -7.99
C GLN A 125 30.04 18.59 -6.55
N ASN A 126 29.00 18.77 -5.74
CA ASN A 126 29.00 18.33 -4.34
C ASN A 126 28.64 16.84 -4.27
N ARG A 127 29.62 16.00 -3.93
CA ARG A 127 29.42 14.57 -3.65
C ARG A 127 29.07 14.36 -2.17
N ARG A 128 28.06 13.55 -1.90
CA ARG A 128 27.74 13.00 -0.57
C ARG A 128 27.68 11.49 -0.64
N ASP A 129 28.71 10.84 -0.11
CA ASP A 129 28.71 9.39 0.10
C ASP A 129 27.71 9.01 1.20
N ILE A 130 27.02 7.89 1.01
CA ILE A 130 25.97 7.38 1.89
C ILE A 130 26.37 6.01 2.45
N ALA A 131 26.92 5.14 1.59
CA ALA A 131 27.46 3.86 2.00
C ALA A 131 28.65 3.43 1.13
N SER A 132 29.59 2.71 1.73
CA SER A 132 30.69 2.03 1.06
C SER A 132 30.90 0.70 1.77
N LEU A 133 30.44 -0.40 1.17
CA LEU A 133 30.37 -1.72 1.80
C LEU A 133 31.16 -2.77 0.97
N PRO A 134 32.27 -3.31 1.49
CA PRO A 134 33.06 -4.31 0.79
C PRO A 134 32.38 -5.70 0.82
N ASN A 135 32.55 -6.48 -0.26
CA ASN A 135 32.11 -7.88 -0.41
C ASN A 135 30.59 -8.12 -0.36
N ILE A 136 29.75 -7.08 -0.55
CA ILE A 136 28.31 -7.26 -0.78
C ILE A 136 28.03 -7.71 -2.22
N ALA A 137 28.83 -7.21 -3.17
CA ALA A 137 28.89 -7.72 -4.54
C ALA A 137 29.67 -9.04 -4.59
N LYS A 138 29.19 -10.01 -5.37
CA LYS A 138 29.83 -11.33 -5.54
C LYS A 138 30.67 -11.41 -6.82
N LEU A 139 30.23 -10.71 -7.86
CA LEU A 139 30.69 -10.74 -9.26
C LEU A 139 30.64 -12.13 -9.90
N ASP A 140 29.71 -12.97 -9.46
CA ASP A 140 29.45 -14.33 -9.98
C ASP A 140 28.32 -14.39 -11.02
N GLY A 141 27.75 -13.24 -11.39
CA GLY A 141 26.57 -13.12 -12.26
C GLY A 141 25.23 -13.28 -11.53
N THR A 142 25.21 -13.54 -10.21
CA THR A 142 23.97 -13.57 -9.40
C THR A 142 23.65 -12.24 -8.74
N ASP A 143 24.53 -11.23 -8.86
CA ASP A 143 24.34 -9.92 -8.25
C ASP A 143 23.08 -9.24 -8.78
N ARG A 144 22.26 -8.77 -7.83
CA ARG A 144 20.95 -8.19 -8.12
C ARG A 144 20.78 -6.86 -7.38
N ILE A 145 20.61 -5.78 -8.13
CA ILE A 145 20.27 -4.46 -7.61
C ILE A 145 18.75 -4.32 -7.62
N ARG A 146 18.19 -3.80 -6.54
CA ARG A 146 16.80 -3.34 -6.46
C ARG A 146 16.76 -1.92 -5.91
N VAL A 147 16.02 -1.04 -6.58
CA VAL A 147 15.76 0.33 -6.14
C VAL A 147 14.26 0.50 -5.96
N VAL A 148 13.83 0.80 -4.74
CA VAL A 148 12.42 1.02 -4.39
C VAL A 148 12.20 2.52 -4.21
N GLU A 149 11.60 3.16 -5.19
CA GLU A 149 11.28 4.59 -5.19
C GLU A 149 9.87 4.85 -4.62
N LEU A 150 9.75 5.94 -3.87
CA LEU A 150 8.52 6.58 -3.41
C LEU A 150 8.57 8.08 -3.78
N PRO A 151 7.48 8.85 -3.65
CA PRO A 151 7.49 10.28 -3.97
C PRO A 151 8.57 11.04 -3.17
N GLY A 152 9.65 11.46 -3.85
CA GLY A 152 10.78 12.18 -3.24
C GLY A 152 11.75 11.32 -2.42
N ALA A 153 11.71 9.99 -2.51
CA ALA A 153 12.61 9.09 -1.77
C ALA A 153 12.94 7.81 -2.55
N ALA A 154 14.08 7.17 -2.24
CA ALA A 154 14.41 5.84 -2.77
C ALA A 154 15.24 5.02 -1.79
N ARG A 155 14.97 3.71 -1.73
CA ARG A 155 15.75 2.70 -0.99
C ARG A 155 16.55 1.85 -1.96
N PHE A 156 17.86 1.77 -1.73
CA PHE A 156 18.79 1.00 -2.55
C PHE A 156 19.15 -0.32 -1.85
N ILE A 157 19.04 -1.43 -2.58
CA ILE A 157 19.19 -2.79 -2.07
C ILE A 157 20.10 -3.58 -3.03
N VAL A 158 21.06 -4.35 -2.51
CA VAL A 158 21.89 -5.29 -3.27
C VAL A 158 21.79 -6.66 -2.62
N ASN A 159 21.52 -7.70 -3.41
CA ASN A 159 21.48 -9.10 -2.94
C ASN A 159 20.53 -9.35 -1.75
N GLY A 160 19.49 -8.53 -1.61
CA GLY A 160 18.52 -8.56 -0.50
C GLY A 160 18.90 -7.72 0.72
N GLN A 161 20.14 -7.20 0.79
CA GLN A 161 20.60 -6.31 1.86
C GLN A 161 20.35 -4.84 1.47
N GLN A 162 19.73 -4.07 2.38
CA GLN A 162 19.62 -2.62 2.24
C GLN A 162 21.01 -1.97 2.35
N ILE A 163 21.32 -1.09 1.40
CA ILE A 163 22.60 -0.36 1.32
C ILE A 163 22.44 1.06 1.86
N GLY A 164 21.30 1.69 1.59
CA GLY A 164 20.94 2.99 2.16
C GLY A 164 19.67 3.55 1.55
N ASP A 165 19.14 4.58 2.21
CA ASP A 165 17.97 5.33 1.78
C ASP A 165 18.38 6.76 1.42
N VAL A 166 17.69 7.33 0.42
CA VAL A 166 17.78 8.73 0.05
C VAL A 166 16.40 9.36 0.13
N SER A 167 16.31 10.60 0.60
CA SER A 167 15.04 11.33 0.73
C SER A 167 15.26 12.82 0.52
N ASN A 168 14.28 13.48 -0.09
CA ASN A 168 14.34 14.88 -0.54
C ASN A 168 15.45 15.17 -1.57
N GLU A 169 16.01 14.14 -2.21
CA GLU A 169 17.07 14.30 -3.19
C GLU A 169 16.53 14.78 -4.55
N PRO A 170 17.06 15.87 -5.14
CA PRO A 170 16.59 16.41 -6.44
C PRO A 170 16.77 15.44 -7.62
N ALA A 171 17.54 14.37 -7.44
CA ALA A 171 17.78 13.29 -8.40
C ALA A 171 16.64 12.26 -8.47
N THR A 172 15.77 12.19 -7.44
CA THR A 172 14.63 11.27 -7.42
C THR A 172 13.50 11.73 -8.35
N GLY A 173 12.77 10.77 -8.94
CA GLY A 173 11.52 11.08 -9.64
C GLY A 173 11.64 11.79 -10.99
N ALA A 174 12.73 11.57 -11.74
CA ALA A 174 12.89 12.07 -13.11
C ALA A 174 13.37 10.97 -14.07
N GLU A 175 14.68 10.75 -14.17
CA GLU A 175 15.28 9.72 -15.00
C GLU A 175 15.76 8.54 -14.16
N LEU A 176 15.61 7.33 -14.70
CA LEU A 176 16.10 6.07 -14.16
C LEU A 176 16.98 5.42 -15.21
N GLY A 177 18.10 4.83 -14.81
CA GLY A 177 18.99 4.19 -15.78
C GLY A 177 20.04 3.26 -15.20
N ILE A 178 20.82 2.68 -16.11
CA ILE A 178 22.08 2.00 -15.81
C ILE A 178 23.24 2.94 -16.14
N MET A 179 24.25 2.94 -15.28
CA MET A 179 25.55 3.56 -15.51
C MET A 179 26.63 2.48 -15.48
N ALA A 180 27.55 2.54 -16.44
CA ALA A 180 28.78 1.75 -16.46
C ALA A 180 29.99 2.69 -16.57
N TYR A 181 31.08 2.40 -15.87
CA TYR A 181 32.23 3.29 -15.76
C TYR A 181 33.56 2.57 -15.92
N ASP A 182 34.52 3.26 -16.55
CA ASP A 182 35.87 2.81 -16.90
C ASP A 182 35.91 1.70 -17.98
N VAL A 183 37.08 1.12 -18.23
CA VAL A 183 37.26 -0.01 -19.16
C VAL A 183 36.71 -1.30 -18.58
N GLY A 184 36.22 -2.19 -19.44
CA GLY A 184 35.72 -3.50 -19.04
C GLY A 184 34.60 -4.05 -19.94
N THR A 185 33.98 -5.12 -19.48
CA THR A 185 32.71 -5.63 -19.98
C THR A 185 31.69 -5.64 -18.85
N PHE A 186 30.53 -5.06 -19.10
CA PHE A 186 29.49 -4.77 -18.13
C PHE A 186 28.19 -5.41 -18.61
N GLY A 187 27.68 -6.39 -17.86
CA GLY A 187 26.49 -7.15 -18.19
C GLY A 187 25.26 -6.62 -17.46
N VAL A 188 24.14 -6.49 -18.18
CA VAL A 188 22.80 -6.20 -17.65
C VAL A 188 21.83 -7.30 -18.08
N ALA A 189 21.02 -7.80 -17.17
CA ALA A 189 19.95 -8.75 -17.44
C ALA A 189 18.72 -8.47 -16.58
N ASP A 190 17.57 -8.97 -17.03
CA ASP A 190 16.29 -8.92 -16.30
C ASP A 190 15.83 -7.51 -15.87
N PHE A 191 16.30 -6.42 -16.52
CA PHE A 191 15.95 -5.05 -16.14
C PHE A 191 14.43 -4.82 -16.24
N LYS A 192 13.81 -4.62 -15.08
CA LYS A 192 12.36 -4.49 -14.92
C LYS A 192 12.04 -3.27 -14.07
N VAL A 193 10.99 -2.56 -14.47
CA VAL A 193 10.40 -1.47 -13.71
C VAL A 193 8.94 -1.85 -13.47
N THR A 194 8.59 -2.13 -12.21
CA THR A 194 7.22 -2.47 -11.80
C THR A 194 6.70 -1.42 -10.83
N MET A 195 5.38 -1.24 -10.77
CA MET A 195 4.74 -0.45 -9.71
C MET A 195 4.33 -1.41 -8.60
N THR A 196 4.64 -1.10 -7.34
CA THR A 196 4.21 -1.96 -6.22
C THR A 196 2.68 -1.95 -6.16
N GLY A 197 2.07 -3.14 -6.20
CA GLY A 197 0.63 -3.32 -6.39
C GLY A 197 0.22 -3.84 -7.77
N GLY A 198 1.11 -3.81 -8.77
CA GLY A 198 1.00 -4.71 -9.92
C GLY A 198 1.45 -6.13 -9.53
N GLN A 199 0.79 -7.17 -10.06
CA GLN A 199 1.11 -8.56 -9.74
C GLN A 199 2.59 -8.88 -10.04
N SER A 200 3.34 -9.23 -9.00
CA SER A 200 4.64 -9.87 -9.15
C SER A 200 4.45 -11.29 -9.67
N GLY A 201 4.50 -11.45 -11.00
CA GLY A 201 4.62 -12.75 -11.64
C GLY A 201 5.76 -13.53 -10.96
N ALA A 202 5.44 -14.74 -10.47
CA ALA A 202 6.30 -15.44 -9.51
C ALA A 202 7.74 -15.55 -10.01
N ALA A 203 8.70 -15.23 -9.14
CA ALA A 203 10.09 -15.51 -9.42
C ALA A 203 10.25 -17.02 -9.66
N PRO A 204 10.90 -17.46 -10.75
CA PRO A 204 11.22 -18.87 -10.92
C PRO A 204 11.95 -19.37 -9.68
N ALA A 205 11.48 -20.48 -9.11
CA ALA A 205 12.17 -21.13 -8.00
C ALA A 205 13.63 -21.42 -8.40
N ALA A 206 14.53 -21.47 -7.41
CA ALA A 206 15.96 -21.72 -7.62
C ALA A 206 16.22 -23.17 -8.08
N GLY A 207 15.89 -23.45 -9.35
CA GLY A 207 16.20 -24.70 -10.02
C GLY A 207 17.72 -24.83 -10.17
N THR A 208 18.27 -25.92 -9.64
CA THR A 208 19.68 -26.27 -9.82
C THR A 208 20.02 -26.34 -11.30
N LEU A 209 20.95 -25.48 -11.75
CA LEU A 209 21.36 -25.36 -13.15
C LEU A 209 21.85 -26.71 -13.71
N PRO A 210 21.23 -27.25 -14.76
CA PRO A 210 21.82 -28.33 -15.54
C PRO A 210 22.98 -27.76 -16.38
N ALA A 211 24.19 -28.25 -16.17
CA ALA A 211 25.34 -27.87 -17.00
C ALA A 211 25.09 -28.27 -18.48
N ARG A 212 25.46 -27.39 -19.43
CA ARG A 212 25.19 -27.59 -20.85
C ARG A 212 26.40 -27.18 -21.69
N GLY A 213 26.97 -28.12 -22.46
CA GLY A 213 27.93 -27.78 -23.53
C GLY A 213 29.24 -28.56 -23.64
N GLY A 214 29.48 -29.62 -22.86
CA GLY A 214 30.62 -30.53 -23.09
C GLY A 214 30.27 -31.62 -24.12
N ASN A 215 30.99 -31.71 -25.23
CA ASN A 215 30.67 -32.63 -26.34
C ASN A 215 31.61 -33.85 -26.40
N ALA A 216 31.12 -35.04 -26.07
CA ALA A 216 31.83 -36.31 -26.26
C ALA A 216 30.85 -37.50 -26.40
N GLY A 217 31.07 -38.36 -27.39
CA GLY A 217 30.09 -39.34 -27.86
C GLY A 217 29.99 -40.67 -27.11
N GLY A 218 28.87 -41.36 -27.38
CA GLY A 218 28.81 -42.82 -27.55
C GLY A 218 28.47 -43.68 -26.32
N GLY A 219 27.42 -44.51 -26.45
CA GLY A 219 27.11 -45.60 -25.51
C GLY A 219 25.66 -46.09 -25.61
N THR A 220 25.44 -47.39 -25.77
CA THR A 220 24.11 -48.00 -25.96
C THR A 220 23.70 -48.92 -24.80
N ALA A 221 22.47 -48.80 -24.31
CA ALA A 221 21.79 -49.88 -23.58
C ALA A 221 20.25 -49.75 -23.67
N GLN A 222 19.55 -50.89 -23.77
CA GLN A 222 18.10 -51.02 -23.56
C GLN A 222 17.83 -51.36 -22.07
N LYS A 223 16.63 -51.55 -21.48
CA LYS A 223 15.24 -51.90 -21.87
C LYS A 223 14.37 -51.66 -20.57
N PRO A 224 13.09 -52.04 -20.43
CA PRO A 224 12.00 -52.29 -21.39
C PRO A 224 10.75 -51.39 -21.14
N GLN A 225 9.74 -51.46 -22.01
CA GLN A 225 8.41 -50.86 -21.80
C GLN A 225 7.36 -51.92 -21.38
N ALA A 226 6.33 -51.47 -20.66
CA ALA A 226 5.03 -52.14 -20.48
C ALA A 226 3.91 -51.09 -20.69
N PRO A 227 2.68 -51.47 -21.07
CA PRO A 227 1.79 -50.59 -21.83
C PRO A 227 0.89 -49.67 -20.98
N ALA A 228 0.52 -48.53 -21.56
CA ALA A 228 -0.42 -47.56 -20.99
C ALA A 228 -1.89 -47.93 -21.32
N PRO A 229 -2.84 -47.76 -20.37
CA PRO A 229 -4.27 -47.72 -20.65
C PRO A 229 -4.67 -46.44 -21.41
N ALA A 230 -5.83 -46.48 -22.08
CA ALA A 230 -6.30 -45.44 -23.00
C ALA A 230 -6.53 -44.06 -22.36
N ALA A 231 -6.33 -43.01 -23.15
CA ALA A 231 -6.65 -41.63 -22.78
C ALA A 231 -8.17 -41.39 -22.78
N GLY A 232 -8.75 -41.15 -21.60
CA GLY A 232 -10.07 -40.53 -21.48
C GLY A 232 -9.93 -39.01 -21.60
N GLN A 233 -10.56 -38.41 -22.61
CA GLN A 233 -10.57 -36.94 -22.75
C GLN A 233 -11.56 -36.31 -21.76
N GLY A 234 -11.05 -35.51 -20.84
CA GLY A 234 -11.81 -34.62 -19.96
C GLY A 234 -11.12 -33.25 -19.92
N GLY A 235 -11.91 -32.17 -19.82
CA GLY A 235 -11.38 -30.80 -19.87
C GLY A 235 -10.40 -30.51 -18.73
N GLY A 236 -9.27 -29.87 -19.03
CA GLY A 236 -8.24 -29.57 -18.05
C GLY A 236 -8.40 -28.19 -17.41
N ASP A 237 -8.70 -28.15 -16.12
CA ASP A 237 -8.49 -26.97 -15.28
C ASP A 237 -7.01 -26.88 -14.86
N TYR A 238 -6.44 -25.67 -14.93
CA TYR A 238 -5.10 -25.39 -14.40
C TYR A 238 -5.15 -25.33 -12.86
N ASN A 239 -4.78 -26.43 -12.19
CA ASN A 239 -4.79 -26.52 -10.74
C ASN A 239 -3.42 -26.98 -10.18
N PRO A 240 -2.55 -26.06 -9.72
CA PRO A 240 -1.45 -26.43 -8.83
C PRO A 240 -2.05 -26.82 -7.47
N ALA A 241 -2.06 -28.12 -7.18
CA ALA A 241 -2.62 -28.63 -5.94
C ALA A 241 -1.81 -28.14 -4.72
N LEU A 242 -2.45 -27.36 -3.84
CA LEU A 242 -1.87 -26.96 -2.56
C LEU A 242 -1.55 -28.21 -1.72
N PRO A 243 -0.29 -28.39 -1.25
CA PRO A 243 0.11 -29.57 -0.52
C PRO A 243 -0.43 -29.56 0.92
N GLY A 244 -0.82 -30.74 1.40
CA GLY A 244 -1.23 -30.96 2.78
C GLY A 244 -2.59 -31.61 2.95
N GLU A 245 -2.94 -31.84 4.21
CA GLU A 245 -4.20 -32.40 4.70
C GLU A 245 -5.30 -31.32 4.82
N GLY A 246 -6.54 -31.76 5.05
CA GLY A 246 -7.70 -30.89 5.24
C GLY A 246 -8.34 -30.41 3.91
N PRO A 247 -9.53 -29.79 3.99
CA PRO A 247 -10.18 -29.14 2.85
C PRO A 247 -9.49 -27.82 2.47
N TYR A 248 -9.82 -27.29 1.29
CA TYR A 248 -9.49 -25.91 0.91
C TYR A 248 -10.70 -25.26 0.24
N PRO A 249 -11.61 -24.66 1.03
CA PRO A 249 -12.74 -23.90 0.51
C PRO A 249 -12.33 -22.86 -0.54
N ARG A 250 -12.98 -22.95 -1.72
CA ARG A 250 -12.72 -22.11 -2.90
C ARG A 250 -13.73 -20.97 -3.10
N PHE A 251 -14.79 -20.85 -2.28
CA PHE A 251 -15.76 -19.74 -2.29
C PHE A 251 -16.31 -19.35 -3.69
N GLY A 252 -16.52 -20.33 -4.57
CA GLY A 252 -16.99 -20.11 -5.96
C GLY A 252 -15.91 -19.93 -7.02
N GLY A 253 -14.62 -20.01 -6.66
CA GLY A 253 -13.49 -20.00 -7.59
C GLY A 253 -12.83 -18.63 -7.81
N ASP A 254 -13.43 -17.55 -7.31
CA ASP A 254 -12.83 -16.21 -7.37
C ASP A 254 -11.66 -16.07 -6.37
N THR A 255 -10.45 -15.90 -6.92
CA THR A 255 -9.21 -15.67 -6.15
C THR A 255 -9.31 -14.46 -5.21
N MET A 256 -10.01 -13.39 -5.59
CA MET A 256 -10.14 -12.20 -4.74
C MET A 256 -11.05 -12.47 -3.54
N ARG A 257 -12.22 -13.09 -3.74
CA ARG A 257 -13.07 -13.55 -2.63
C ARG A 257 -12.35 -14.57 -1.74
N ILE A 258 -11.64 -15.55 -2.31
CA ILE A 258 -10.84 -16.53 -1.57
C ILE A 258 -9.85 -15.82 -0.63
N VAL A 259 -8.98 -14.95 -1.16
CA VAL A 259 -7.98 -14.23 -0.35
C VAL A 259 -8.67 -13.36 0.70
N SER A 260 -9.76 -12.69 0.34
CA SER A 260 -10.51 -11.82 1.25
C SER A 260 -11.08 -12.58 2.45
N VAL A 261 -11.63 -13.80 2.26
CA VAL A 261 -12.11 -14.62 3.38
C VAL A 261 -10.96 -14.96 4.35
N TYR A 262 -9.88 -15.56 3.85
CA TYR A 262 -8.77 -16.00 4.72
C TYR A 262 -8.05 -14.82 5.40
N ILE A 263 -7.87 -13.69 4.71
CA ILE A 263 -7.28 -12.48 5.30
C ILE A 263 -8.24 -11.83 6.30
N GLY A 264 -9.56 -11.84 6.06
CA GLY A 264 -10.57 -11.34 6.98
C GLY A 264 -10.58 -12.08 8.32
N ILE A 265 -10.68 -13.42 8.27
CA ILE A 265 -10.62 -14.31 9.44
C ILE A 265 -9.28 -14.12 10.19
N MET A 266 -8.15 -14.21 9.48
CA MET A 266 -6.84 -14.12 10.10
C MET A 266 -6.61 -12.76 10.77
N ARG A 267 -6.98 -11.66 10.10
CA ARG A 267 -6.78 -10.31 10.63
C ARG A 267 -7.68 -10.01 11.84
N SER A 268 -8.91 -10.53 11.88
CA SER A 268 -9.82 -10.26 13.02
C SER A 268 -9.35 -10.96 14.30
N ILE A 269 -8.96 -12.23 14.18
CA ILE A 269 -8.35 -13.00 15.28
C ILE A 269 -7.04 -12.32 15.70
N PHE A 270 -6.13 -12.07 14.76
CA PHE A 270 -4.84 -11.48 15.08
C PHE A 270 -4.95 -10.09 15.75
N MET A 271 -5.88 -9.23 15.31
CA MET A 271 -6.06 -7.91 15.93
C MET A 271 -6.73 -7.99 17.30
N HIS A 272 -7.53 -9.01 17.58
CA HIS A 272 -8.05 -9.30 18.93
C HIS A 272 -6.89 -9.70 19.88
N GLU A 273 -6.05 -10.66 19.48
CA GLU A 273 -4.84 -11.03 20.23
C GLU A 273 -3.85 -9.87 20.41
N PHE A 274 -3.71 -9.03 19.38
CA PHE A 274 -2.85 -7.83 19.47
C PHE A 274 -3.47 -6.76 20.38
N GLY A 275 -4.78 -6.78 20.61
CA GLY A 275 -5.44 -5.99 21.66
C GLY A 275 -4.95 -6.38 23.05
N HIS A 276 -4.94 -7.66 23.39
CA HIS A 276 -4.38 -8.16 24.66
C HIS A 276 -2.88 -7.84 24.78
N ALA A 277 -2.13 -7.98 23.69
CA ALA A 277 -0.71 -7.60 23.67
C ALA A 277 -0.52 -6.10 23.95
N LEU A 278 -1.35 -5.22 23.39
CA LEU A 278 -1.28 -3.78 23.69
C LEU A 278 -1.66 -3.48 25.15
N ILE A 279 -2.72 -4.10 25.68
CA ILE A 279 -3.16 -3.88 27.06
C ILE A 279 -2.10 -4.35 28.06
N GLY A 280 -1.62 -5.59 27.92
CA GLY A 280 -0.66 -6.20 28.84
C GLY A 280 0.75 -5.60 28.77
N GLU A 281 1.21 -5.14 27.60
CA GLU A 281 2.57 -4.61 27.42
C GLU A 281 2.70 -3.11 27.69
N LEU A 282 1.64 -2.34 27.45
CA LEU A 282 1.65 -0.88 27.65
C LEU A 282 0.92 -0.48 28.95
N GLU A 283 0.53 -1.47 29.77
CA GLU A 283 -0.23 -1.31 31.03
C GLU A 283 -1.51 -0.47 30.84
N LEU A 284 -2.24 -0.69 29.73
CA LEU A 284 -3.40 0.13 29.38
C LEU A 284 -4.59 -0.15 30.30
N PRO A 285 -5.34 0.87 30.74
CA PRO A 285 -6.53 0.67 31.56
C PRO A 285 -7.72 0.20 30.73
N SER A 286 -8.22 -1.01 31.01
CA SER A 286 -9.59 -1.41 30.65
C SER A 286 -10.55 -1.09 31.81
N THR A 287 -11.69 -0.46 31.50
CA THR A 287 -12.78 -0.20 32.46
C THR A 287 -14.00 -1.10 32.24
N GLY A 288 -13.82 -2.21 31.51
CA GLY A 288 -14.83 -3.22 31.23
C GLY A 288 -14.18 -4.60 31.07
N ALA A 289 -14.94 -5.60 30.59
CA ALA A 289 -14.36 -6.90 30.23
C ALA A 289 -13.34 -6.71 29.11
N GLU A 290 -12.16 -7.33 29.24
CA GLU A 290 -11.06 -7.16 28.29
C GLU A 290 -11.45 -7.69 26.89
N GLU A 291 -12.11 -8.85 26.82
CA GLU A 291 -12.71 -9.43 25.61
C GLU A 291 -13.57 -8.44 24.82
N ASP A 292 -14.54 -7.81 25.48
CA ASP A 292 -15.43 -6.82 24.86
C ASP A 292 -14.65 -5.56 24.43
N ALA A 293 -13.48 -5.27 25.02
CA ALA A 293 -12.63 -4.14 24.63
C ALA A 293 -11.70 -4.46 23.45
N VAL A 294 -11.11 -5.66 23.40
CA VAL A 294 -10.20 -6.09 22.32
C VAL A 294 -10.96 -6.50 21.06
N ASP A 295 -12.20 -6.99 21.17
CA ASP A 295 -13.13 -7.13 20.03
C ASP A 295 -13.41 -5.77 19.38
N ILE A 296 -13.57 -4.72 20.19
CA ILE A 296 -13.77 -3.35 19.70
C ILE A 296 -12.50 -2.81 19.06
N TYR A 297 -11.31 -3.06 19.63
CA TYR A 297 -10.03 -2.74 18.97
C TYR A 297 -9.89 -3.46 17.63
N SER A 298 -10.19 -4.76 17.57
CA SER A 298 -10.18 -5.55 16.34
C SER A 298 -11.15 -4.98 15.30
N ALA A 299 -12.39 -4.67 15.69
CA ALA A 299 -13.39 -4.03 14.83
C ALA A 299 -12.89 -2.69 14.24
N LEU A 300 -12.23 -1.86 15.05
CA LEU A 300 -11.60 -0.60 14.61
C LEU A 300 -10.47 -0.88 13.60
N GLN A 301 -9.54 -1.77 13.90
CA GLN A 301 -8.41 -2.12 13.02
C GLN A 301 -8.83 -2.88 11.74
N ILE A 302 -10.02 -3.47 11.72
CA ILE A 302 -10.63 -4.11 10.55
C ILE A 302 -11.34 -3.10 9.65
N VAL A 303 -12.02 -2.08 10.21
CA VAL A 303 -12.72 -1.06 9.41
C VAL A 303 -11.80 0.04 8.89
N GLU A 304 -10.69 0.35 9.58
CA GLU A 304 -9.72 1.43 9.22
C GLU A 304 -9.35 1.46 7.72
N PRO A 305 -9.02 0.34 7.03
CA PRO A 305 -8.70 0.35 5.60
C PRO A 305 -9.90 0.62 4.67
N THR A 306 -11.13 0.42 5.14
CA THR A 306 -12.35 0.72 4.37
C THR A 306 -12.82 2.17 4.51
N MET A 307 -12.33 2.88 5.54
CA MET A 307 -12.67 4.28 5.84
C MET A 307 -11.94 5.27 4.94
N TYR A 308 -10.80 4.88 4.39
CA TYR A 308 -9.87 5.75 3.65
C TYR A 308 -9.51 5.11 2.30
N PRO A 309 -10.44 5.10 1.33
CA PRO A 309 -10.27 4.38 0.07
C PRO A 309 -9.08 4.93 -0.74
N SER A 310 -8.26 3.98 -1.18
CA SER A 310 -7.17 4.22 -2.13
C SER A 310 -7.71 4.41 -3.55
N ASP A 311 -6.85 4.83 -4.47
CA ASP A 311 -7.22 4.93 -5.89
C ASP A 311 -7.20 3.53 -6.58
N ASN A 312 -6.72 2.48 -5.90
CA ASN A 312 -6.75 1.11 -6.39
C ASN A 312 -8.05 0.39 -5.98
N LYS A 313 -8.91 0.13 -6.97
CA LYS A 313 -10.21 -0.55 -6.78
C LYS A 313 -10.08 -1.97 -6.21
N GLU A 314 -9.08 -2.75 -6.62
CA GLU A 314 -8.92 -4.14 -6.17
C GLU A 314 -8.51 -4.21 -4.69
N VAL A 315 -7.62 -3.30 -4.26
CA VAL A 315 -7.25 -3.13 -2.85
C VAL A 315 -8.47 -2.73 -2.02
N ASN A 316 -9.28 -1.79 -2.51
CA ASN A 316 -10.51 -1.36 -1.82
C ASN A 316 -11.53 -2.50 -1.71
N THR A 317 -11.76 -3.28 -2.77
CA THR A 317 -12.65 -4.45 -2.75
C THR A 317 -12.15 -5.51 -1.77
N MET A 318 -10.85 -5.86 -1.81
CA MET A 318 -10.26 -6.81 -0.87
C MET A 318 -10.40 -6.36 0.59
N ALA A 319 -10.16 -5.07 0.88
CA ALA A 319 -10.34 -4.51 2.22
C ALA A 319 -11.81 -4.59 2.69
N GLN A 320 -12.75 -4.27 1.81
CA GLN A 320 -14.18 -4.34 2.11
C GLN A 320 -14.67 -5.77 2.35
N ASP A 321 -14.26 -6.72 1.51
CA ASP A 321 -14.71 -8.11 1.62
C ASP A 321 -14.03 -8.84 2.79
N ALA A 322 -12.74 -8.57 3.05
CA ALA A 322 -12.07 -9.05 4.26
C ALA A 322 -12.74 -8.52 5.52
N ALA A 323 -13.16 -7.25 5.55
CA ALA A 323 -13.90 -6.69 6.67
C ALA A 323 -15.31 -7.32 6.83
N LYS A 324 -16.03 -7.62 5.75
CA LYS A 324 -17.30 -8.37 5.83
C LYS A 324 -17.10 -9.74 6.47
N TYR A 325 -16.12 -10.51 6.01
CA TYR A 325 -15.87 -11.87 6.51
C TYR A 325 -15.33 -11.88 7.96
N ALA A 326 -14.51 -10.90 8.33
CA ALA A 326 -14.07 -10.67 9.71
C ALA A 326 -15.23 -10.51 10.72
N ALA A 327 -16.36 -9.92 10.30
CA ALA A 327 -17.57 -9.83 11.12
C ALA A 327 -18.46 -11.08 10.99
N LEU A 328 -18.68 -11.56 9.76
CA LEU A 328 -19.64 -12.64 9.48
C LEU A 328 -19.30 -13.97 10.18
N GLN A 329 -18.01 -14.25 10.46
CA GLN A 329 -17.62 -15.44 11.22
C GLN A 329 -18.39 -15.58 12.55
N TRP A 330 -18.60 -14.48 13.28
CA TRP A 330 -19.30 -14.46 14.56
C TRP A 330 -20.80 -14.66 14.39
N TYR A 331 -21.40 -14.12 13.32
CA TYR A 331 -22.79 -14.40 12.98
C TYR A 331 -22.99 -15.88 12.68
N TYR A 332 -22.11 -16.47 11.87
CA TYR A 332 -22.21 -17.87 11.49
C TYR A 332 -21.96 -18.83 12.65
N SER A 333 -20.94 -18.59 13.48
CA SER A 333 -20.67 -19.40 14.68
C SER A 333 -21.86 -19.35 15.64
N GLY A 334 -22.37 -18.15 15.95
CA GLY A 334 -23.58 -17.99 16.77
C GLY A 334 -24.83 -18.65 16.19
N LYS A 335 -25.03 -18.61 14.87
CA LYS A 335 -26.13 -19.32 14.18
C LYS A 335 -25.90 -20.82 14.02
N VAL A 336 -24.70 -21.35 14.26
CA VAL A 336 -24.44 -22.79 14.42
C VAL A 336 -24.68 -23.21 15.88
N ALA A 337 -24.30 -22.38 16.86
CA ALA A 337 -24.58 -22.61 18.28
C ALA A 337 -26.09 -22.65 18.59
N GLU A 338 -26.87 -21.68 18.11
CA GLU A 338 -28.35 -21.69 18.21
C GLU A 338 -28.94 -22.98 17.66
N ARG A 339 -28.52 -23.41 16.44
CA ARG A 339 -29.01 -24.64 15.79
C ARG A 339 -28.65 -25.92 16.54
N ARG A 340 -27.58 -25.91 17.34
CA ARG A 340 -27.16 -27.02 18.20
C ARG A 340 -27.87 -27.04 19.55
N GLY A 341 -28.76 -26.08 19.82
CA GLY A 341 -29.46 -25.98 21.10
C GLY A 341 -28.55 -25.54 22.26
N ALA A 342 -27.52 -24.74 21.96
CA ALA A 342 -26.69 -24.14 23.00
C ALA A 342 -27.54 -23.22 23.90
N ASP A 343 -27.69 -23.59 25.17
CA ASP A 343 -28.44 -22.81 26.16
C ASP A 343 -27.68 -21.55 26.56
N ALA A 344 -28.41 -20.47 26.84
CA ALA A 344 -27.83 -19.19 27.23
C ALA A 344 -27.07 -19.24 28.58
N SER A 345 -27.26 -20.32 29.36
CA SER A 345 -26.53 -20.57 30.60
C SER A 345 -25.04 -20.87 30.41
N SER A 346 -24.59 -21.40 29.26
CA SER A 346 -23.16 -21.67 29.02
C SER A 346 -22.35 -20.36 28.89
N ALA A 347 -22.95 -19.36 28.24
CA ALA A 347 -22.34 -18.04 27.99
C ALA A 347 -22.28 -17.11 29.22
N TRP A 348 -22.47 -17.64 30.44
CA TRP A 348 -22.17 -16.94 31.70
C TRP A 348 -20.84 -17.41 32.32
N GLN A 349 -20.40 -18.66 32.09
CA GLN A 349 -19.10 -19.14 32.59
C GLN A 349 -17.95 -18.96 31.60
N ASP A 350 -18.25 -18.62 30.35
CA ASP A 350 -17.26 -18.13 29.39
C ASP A 350 -16.85 -16.69 29.74
N GLU A 351 -15.58 -16.36 29.59
CA GLU A 351 -15.07 -14.99 29.69
C GLU A 351 -15.48 -14.16 28.47
N HIS A 352 -15.72 -14.84 27.35
CA HIS A 352 -16.23 -14.23 26.13
C HIS A 352 -17.75 -14.04 26.20
N THR A 353 -18.14 -12.84 25.83
CA THR A 353 -19.46 -12.55 25.28
C THR A 353 -19.86 -13.57 24.20
N GLY A 354 -21.07 -14.14 24.28
CA GLY A 354 -21.58 -15.05 23.26
C GLY A 354 -21.65 -14.44 21.84
N ASP A 355 -21.28 -15.23 20.84
CA ASP A 355 -20.96 -14.81 19.45
C ASP A 355 -21.92 -13.81 18.80
N LEU A 356 -23.24 -13.95 18.97
CA LEU A 356 -24.19 -13.02 18.35
C LEU A 356 -24.15 -11.61 18.97
N LYS A 357 -23.73 -11.48 20.24
CA LYS A 357 -23.43 -10.18 20.86
C LYS A 357 -22.06 -9.65 20.40
N ARG A 358 -21.03 -10.51 20.21
CA ARG A 358 -19.74 -10.12 19.58
C ARG A 358 -20.00 -9.55 18.19
N PHE A 359 -20.68 -10.32 17.34
CA PHE A 359 -21.10 -9.94 15.99
C PHE A 359 -21.83 -8.59 15.97
N ARG A 360 -22.88 -8.43 16.78
CA ARG A 360 -23.67 -7.19 16.84
C ARG A 360 -22.81 -5.98 17.23
N ASN A 361 -21.93 -6.14 18.23
CA ASN A 361 -21.02 -5.09 18.67
C ASN A 361 -20.01 -4.71 17.55
N MET A 362 -19.31 -5.72 17.01
CA MET A 362 -18.33 -5.57 15.93
C MET A 362 -18.96 -4.93 14.68
N LEU A 363 -20.08 -5.47 14.20
CA LEU A 363 -20.82 -4.92 13.06
C LEU A 363 -21.26 -3.47 13.29
N CYS A 364 -21.63 -3.09 14.51
CA CYS A 364 -22.01 -1.71 14.80
C CYS A 364 -20.82 -0.75 14.73
N ILE A 365 -19.66 -1.10 15.29
CA ILE A 365 -18.44 -0.29 15.13
C ILE A 365 -18.05 -0.16 13.66
N MET A 366 -18.10 -1.27 12.91
CA MET A 366 -17.71 -1.30 11.50
C MET A 366 -18.71 -0.53 10.61
N TYR A 367 -20.02 -0.65 10.88
CA TYR A 367 -21.05 0.16 10.25
C TYR A 367 -20.86 1.65 10.56
N GLY A 368 -20.49 2.03 11.79
CA GLY A 368 -20.19 3.40 12.16
C GLY A 368 -19.00 3.99 11.39
N GLY A 369 -17.97 3.17 11.13
CA GLY A 369 -16.81 3.55 10.31
C GLY A 369 -17.14 3.68 8.82
N ASN A 370 -17.88 2.75 8.22
CA ASN A 370 -18.29 2.83 6.81
C ASN A 370 -19.69 2.20 6.57
N PRO A 371 -20.78 2.98 6.68
CA PRO A 371 -22.14 2.47 6.51
C PRO A 371 -22.37 1.81 5.14
N ALA A 372 -21.78 2.34 4.08
CA ALA A 372 -22.00 1.87 2.71
C ALA A 372 -21.52 0.44 2.46
N VAL A 373 -20.50 -0.03 3.20
CA VAL A 373 -19.96 -1.40 3.10
C VAL A 373 -20.82 -2.41 3.85
N PHE A 374 -21.43 -2.00 4.98
CA PHE A 374 -22.09 -2.91 5.91
C PHE A 374 -23.63 -2.84 5.91
N GLU A 375 -24.25 -1.82 5.31
CA GLU A 375 -25.72 -1.66 5.23
C GLU A 375 -26.44 -2.89 4.64
N SER A 376 -25.83 -3.57 3.67
CA SER A 376 -26.37 -4.84 3.12
C SER A 376 -26.45 -5.95 4.19
N ILE A 377 -25.36 -6.15 4.94
CA ILE A 377 -25.29 -7.14 6.02
C ILE A 377 -26.23 -6.74 7.15
N ALA A 378 -26.19 -5.48 7.58
CA ALA A 378 -27.01 -4.96 8.67
C ALA A 378 -28.52 -5.12 8.39
N LYS A 379 -28.97 -4.89 7.15
CA LYS A 379 -30.34 -5.19 6.73
C LYS A 379 -30.62 -6.70 6.70
N HIS A 380 -29.72 -7.51 6.13
CA HIS A 380 -29.92 -8.96 6.01
C HIS A 380 -30.02 -9.67 7.36
N VAL A 381 -29.24 -9.25 8.37
CA VAL A 381 -29.29 -9.82 9.73
C VAL A 381 -30.33 -9.17 10.65
N GLY A 382 -31.14 -8.25 10.13
CA GLY A 382 -32.23 -7.60 10.89
C GLY A 382 -31.77 -6.61 11.98
N LEU A 383 -30.60 -5.98 11.82
CA LEU A 383 -30.08 -4.99 12.78
C LEU A 383 -30.95 -3.72 12.76
N GLU A 384 -31.72 -3.48 13.83
CA GLU A 384 -32.71 -2.41 13.93
C GLU A 384 -32.19 -1.03 13.49
N ASP A 385 -33.02 -0.27 12.78
CA ASP A 385 -32.75 1.11 12.35
C ASP A 385 -32.33 2.02 13.50
N ARG A 386 -32.95 1.87 14.68
CA ARG A 386 -32.59 2.62 15.91
C ARG A 386 -31.19 2.27 16.41
N THR A 387 -30.72 1.05 16.17
CA THR A 387 -29.35 0.62 16.49
C THR A 387 -28.38 1.14 15.43
N ARG A 388 -28.68 0.95 14.13
CA ARG A 388 -27.84 1.48 13.02
C ARG A 388 -27.60 2.98 13.15
N ALA A 389 -28.64 3.75 13.50
CA ALA A 389 -28.57 5.20 13.70
C ALA A 389 -27.61 5.65 14.82
N ARG A 390 -27.30 4.79 15.80
CA ARG A 390 -26.34 5.07 16.89
C ARG A 390 -24.92 4.59 16.60
N CYS A 391 -24.73 3.74 15.59
CA CYS A 391 -23.45 3.07 15.38
C CYS A 391 -22.30 4.04 15.03
N ALA A 392 -22.59 5.18 14.40
CA ALA A 392 -21.60 6.25 14.18
C ALA A 392 -21.13 6.89 15.52
N ASP A 393 -22.04 7.14 16.47
CA ASP A 393 -21.68 7.67 17.79
C ASP A 393 -20.83 6.66 18.58
N GLU A 394 -21.21 5.38 18.56
CA GLU A 394 -20.46 4.34 19.28
C GLU A 394 -19.08 4.10 18.64
N PHE A 395 -18.98 4.07 17.30
CA PHE A 395 -17.68 4.09 16.60
C PHE A 395 -16.82 5.28 17.04
N ASN A 396 -17.36 6.50 17.00
CA ASN A 396 -16.62 7.72 17.34
C ASN A 396 -16.17 7.75 18.81
N LYS A 397 -16.98 7.26 19.75
CA LYS A 397 -16.56 7.11 21.16
C LYS A 397 -15.42 6.12 21.32
N GLN A 398 -15.55 4.92 20.74
CA GLN A 398 -14.56 3.85 20.92
C GLN A 398 -13.24 4.16 20.19
N ASN A 399 -13.31 4.71 18.97
CA ASN A 399 -12.16 5.17 18.23
C ASN A 399 -11.40 6.27 18.98
N ARG A 400 -12.10 7.24 19.59
CA ARG A 400 -11.46 8.24 20.45
C ARG A 400 -10.85 7.64 21.71
N ALA A 401 -11.53 6.71 22.38
CA ALA A 401 -11.00 6.05 23.58
C ALA A 401 -9.68 5.32 23.29
N TRP A 402 -9.67 4.46 22.27
CA TRP A 402 -8.48 3.70 21.87
C TRP A 402 -7.33 4.61 21.40
N ASN A 403 -7.59 5.60 20.55
CA ASN A 403 -6.54 6.55 20.16
C ASN A 403 -6.02 7.36 21.35
N LYS A 404 -6.88 7.73 22.31
CA LYS A 404 -6.47 8.53 23.48
C LYS A 404 -5.56 7.76 24.44
N ILE A 405 -5.80 6.47 24.67
CA ILE A 405 -4.93 5.63 25.52
C ILE A 405 -3.67 5.15 24.81
N LEU A 406 -3.72 4.93 23.49
CA LEU A 406 -2.55 4.51 22.70
C LEU A 406 -1.61 5.67 22.34
N ALA A 407 -2.10 6.91 22.26
CA ALA A 407 -1.31 8.06 21.81
C ALA A 407 0.04 8.27 22.55
N PRO A 408 0.14 8.14 23.89
CA PRO A 408 1.42 8.21 24.62
C PRO A 408 2.45 7.14 24.23
N HIS A 409 2.01 6.04 23.60
CA HIS A 409 2.83 4.91 23.17
C HIS A 409 2.90 4.80 21.63
N THR A 410 2.33 5.75 20.89
CA THR A 410 2.22 5.72 19.42
C THR A 410 3.13 6.78 18.81
N ARG A 411 3.88 6.40 17.76
CA ARG A 411 4.72 7.35 17.01
C ARG A 411 3.87 8.28 16.15
N VAL A 412 4.20 9.56 16.13
CA VAL A 412 3.59 10.53 15.21
C VAL A 412 3.92 10.18 13.76
N GLY A 413 2.92 10.14 12.89
CA GLY A 413 3.07 9.73 11.50
C GLY A 413 1.84 10.02 10.64
N THR A 414 1.97 9.88 9.31
CA THR A 414 0.87 10.11 8.35
C THR A 414 -0.39 9.29 8.63
N TRP A 415 -0.25 8.07 9.17
CA TRP A 415 -1.38 7.21 9.56
C TRP A 415 -1.68 7.25 11.07
N THR A 416 -0.88 7.99 11.85
CA THR A 416 -0.97 8.13 13.31
C THR A 416 -0.73 9.58 13.74
N PRO A 417 -1.54 10.55 13.27
CA PRO A 417 -1.29 11.97 13.50
C PRO A 417 -1.57 12.43 14.95
N GLU A 418 -2.14 11.55 15.78
CA GLU A 418 -2.37 11.73 17.22
C GLU A 418 -1.26 11.12 18.11
N GLY A 419 -0.27 10.44 17.50
CA GLY A 419 0.85 9.86 18.24
C GLY A 419 1.68 10.94 18.96
N GLN A 420 2.04 10.68 20.21
CA GLN A 420 2.81 11.62 21.05
C GLN A 420 4.30 11.27 21.12
N GLN A 421 4.70 10.07 20.68
CA GLN A 421 6.10 9.70 20.56
C GLN A 421 6.71 10.26 19.26
N PRO A 422 7.99 10.69 19.27
CA PRO A 422 8.69 11.08 18.05
C PRO A 422 8.64 9.99 16.97
N ALA A 423 8.63 10.40 15.69
CA ALA A 423 8.59 9.47 14.56
C ALA A 423 9.79 8.48 14.52
N ASN A 424 10.90 8.85 15.17
CA ASN A 424 12.11 8.04 15.33
C ASN A 424 12.28 7.42 16.73
N ALA A 425 11.24 7.41 17.57
CA ALA A 425 11.33 6.91 18.95
C ALA A 425 11.76 5.42 18.99
N PRO A 426 12.78 5.06 19.78
CA PRO A 426 13.21 3.67 19.90
C PRO A 426 12.10 2.84 20.57
N GLY A 427 11.81 1.67 20.01
CA GLY A 427 10.82 0.73 20.53
C GLY A 427 11.06 -0.64 19.93
N ALA A 428 10.59 -1.69 20.59
CA ALA A 428 10.89 -3.06 20.20
C ALA A 428 10.05 -3.52 18.99
N PRO A 429 10.59 -4.38 18.11
CA PRO A 429 9.90 -4.80 16.88
C PRO A 429 8.85 -5.89 17.14
N VAL A 430 7.79 -5.88 16.35
CA VAL A 430 6.93 -7.06 16.16
C VAL A 430 7.62 -7.99 15.17
N LYS A 431 7.87 -9.23 15.58
CA LYS A 431 8.47 -10.30 14.78
C LYS A 431 7.39 -11.27 14.33
N VAL A 432 7.51 -11.80 13.11
CA VAL A 432 6.55 -12.77 12.56
C VAL A 432 7.27 -14.00 12.07
N VAL A 433 6.77 -15.18 12.43
CA VAL A 433 7.29 -16.49 12.04
C VAL A 433 6.13 -17.36 11.56
N PHE A 434 6.27 -17.92 10.36
CA PHE A 434 5.39 -18.98 9.85
C PHE A 434 6.14 -20.31 9.97
N GLN A 435 5.63 -21.22 10.79
CA GLN A 435 6.12 -22.59 10.84
C GLN A 435 5.52 -23.40 9.68
N PRO A 436 6.25 -24.39 9.13
CA PRO A 436 5.70 -25.33 8.15
C PRO A 436 4.45 -26.04 8.69
N SER A 437 3.49 -26.31 7.80
CA SER A 437 2.22 -26.96 8.16
C SER A 437 2.04 -28.28 7.42
N LYS A 438 1.35 -29.21 8.05
CA LYS A 438 0.83 -30.42 7.40
C LYS A 438 -0.46 -30.16 6.62
N ARG A 439 -1.12 -29.02 6.83
CA ARG A 439 -2.45 -28.69 6.28
C ARG A 439 -2.37 -27.78 5.06
N LYS A 440 -3.35 -27.87 4.15
CA LYS A 440 -3.45 -27.00 2.96
C LYS A 440 -3.52 -25.52 3.32
N ILE A 441 -4.33 -25.18 4.34
CA ILE A 441 -4.48 -23.78 4.78
C ILE A 441 -3.19 -23.26 5.41
N GLY A 442 -2.56 -24.02 6.31
CA GLY A 442 -1.28 -23.61 6.89
C GLY A 442 -0.17 -23.47 5.84
N ASN A 443 -0.17 -24.30 4.79
CA ASN A 443 0.75 -24.15 3.67
C ASN A 443 0.42 -22.96 2.76
N LEU A 444 -0.86 -22.59 2.58
CA LEU A 444 -1.25 -21.34 1.90
C LEU A 444 -0.70 -20.13 2.67
N PHE A 445 -0.86 -20.11 4.00
CA PHE A 445 -0.32 -19.04 4.85
C PHE A 445 1.21 -19.00 4.83
N ALA A 446 1.88 -20.13 5.09
CA ALA A 446 3.34 -20.20 5.19
C ALA A 446 4.07 -19.94 3.85
N ASN A 447 3.54 -20.44 2.73
CA ASN A 447 4.25 -20.45 1.45
C ASN A 447 3.76 -19.39 0.44
N ASN A 448 2.53 -18.89 0.56
CA ASN A 448 1.94 -17.96 -0.41
C ASN A 448 1.57 -16.58 0.15
N LEU A 449 1.21 -16.48 1.43
CA LEU A 449 0.77 -15.22 2.05
C LEU A 449 1.76 -14.64 3.08
N SER A 450 2.77 -15.42 3.48
CA SER A 450 3.64 -15.13 4.62
C SER A 450 4.41 -13.81 4.50
N GLU A 451 4.92 -13.44 3.33
CA GLU A 451 5.60 -12.15 3.13
C GLU A 451 4.63 -10.97 3.31
N ALA A 452 3.48 -10.99 2.63
CA ALA A 452 2.49 -9.92 2.67
C ALA A 452 1.92 -9.72 4.08
N ILE A 453 1.61 -10.81 4.79
CA ILE A 453 1.13 -10.77 6.18
C ILE A 453 2.24 -10.32 7.13
N SER A 454 3.45 -10.87 7.00
CA SER A 454 4.59 -10.47 7.82
C SER A 454 4.87 -8.98 7.72
N ASN A 455 4.82 -8.41 6.51
CA ASN A 455 5.09 -7.01 6.29
C ASN A 455 3.99 -6.12 6.89
N ASN A 456 2.71 -6.48 6.72
CA ASN A 456 1.60 -5.76 7.37
C ASN A 456 1.68 -5.80 8.91
N ILE A 457 2.03 -6.94 9.50
CA ILE A 457 2.12 -7.09 10.96
C ILE A 457 3.34 -6.37 11.54
N LYS A 458 4.50 -6.35 10.84
CA LYS A 458 5.69 -5.61 11.27
C LYS A 458 5.44 -4.10 11.43
N LEU A 459 4.58 -3.51 10.58
CA LEU A 459 4.19 -2.09 10.69
C LEU A 459 3.59 -1.73 12.06
N LEU A 460 3.07 -2.70 12.83
CA LEU A 460 2.60 -2.43 14.19
C LEU A 460 3.74 -2.13 15.17
N GLY A 461 4.94 -2.69 14.95
CA GLY A 461 6.16 -2.31 15.68
C GLY A 461 6.72 -0.95 15.25
N GLU A 462 6.36 -0.48 14.05
CA GLU A 462 6.65 0.88 13.57
C GLU A 462 5.60 1.89 14.07
N ARG A 463 4.34 1.48 14.24
CA ARG A 463 3.24 2.25 14.85
C ARG A 463 3.45 2.49 16.35
N TYR A 464 3.78 1.45 17.11
CA TYR A 464 3.83 1.48 18.58
C TYR A 464 5.26 1.39 19.14
N VAL A 465 5.49 2.12 20.24
CA VAL A 465 6.71 2.06 21.06
C VAL A 465 6.54 0.96 22.11
N LEU A 466 6.75 -0.29 21.68
CA LEU A 466 6.65 -1.48 22.53
C LEU A 466 7.87 -1.61 23.45
N PRO A 467 7.73 -2.03 24.72
CA PRO A 467 8.85 -2.14 25.66
C PRO A 467 9.75 -3.36 25.38
N ARG A 468 9.20 -4.43 24.79
CA ARG A 468 9.93 -5.65 24.39
C ARG A 468 9.35 -6.25 23.11
N PRO A 469 10.09 -7.14 22.40
CA PRO A 469 9.66 -7.64 21.10
C PRO A 469 8.47 -8.60 21.22
N ILE A 470 7.43 -8.40 20.40
CA ILE A 470 6.27 -9.29 20.34
C ILE A 470 6.44 -10.29 19.19
N ASN A 471 6.29 -11.58 19.49
CA ASN A 471 6.60 -12.69 18.58
C ASN A 471 5.31 -13.35 18.10
N VAL A 472 4.88 -13.03 16.88
CA VAL A 472 3.68 -13.60 16.24
C VAL A 472 4.09 -14.90 15.54
N VAL A 473 3.53 -16.04 15.98
CA VAL A 473 3.91 -17.37 15.51
C VAL A 473 2.70 -18.09 14.93
N PHE A 474 2.70 -18.27 13.62
CA PHE A 474 1.74 -19.11 12.90
C PHE A 474 2.24 -20.56 12.86
N LYS A 475 1.42 -21.53 13.29
CA LYS A 475 1.81 -22.95 13.36
C LYS A 475 0.61 -23.91 13.34
N ASP A 476 0.87 -25.19 13.09
CA ASP A 476 -0.05 -26.28 13.49
C ASP A 476 0.00 -26.40 15.02
N CYS A 477 -1.16 -26.35 15.69
CA CYS A 477 -1.25 -26.42 17.15
C CYS A 477 -1.87 -27.72 17.69
N GLY A 478 -2.61 -28.46 16.88
CA GLY A 478 -3.48 -29.55 17.32
C GLY A 478 -4.76 -29.10 18.05
N GLN A 479 -5.06 -27.79 18.08
CA GLN A 479 -6.23 -27.22 18.74
C GLN A 479 -6.79 -26.01 17.97
N LEU A 480 -8.10 -25.79 18.08
CA LEU A 480 -8.81 -24.66 17.48
C LEU A 480 -8.70 -23.42 18.39
N ASN A 481 -7.55 -22.74 18.38
CA ASN A 481 -7.36 -21.56 19.23
C ASN A 481 -6.43 -20.49 18.62
N ALA A 482 -6.45 -19.30 19.20
CA ALA A 482 -5.35 -18.33 19.16
C ALA A 482 -5.14 -17.83 20.60
N TRP A 483 -3.98 -17.27 20.91
CA TRP A 483 -3.76 -16.62 22.22
C TRP A 483 -2.54 -15.71 22.26
N TYR A 484 -2.64 -14.64 23.04
CA TYR A 484 -1.52 -13.90 23.58
C TYR A 484 -0.95 -14.59 24.85
N SER A 485 0.38 -14.58 24.99
CA SER A 485 1.09 -15.03 26.20
C SER A 485 1.83 -13.86 26.85
N PRO A 486 1.27 -13.26 27.92
CA PRO A 486 1.92 -12.15 28.64
C PRO A 486 3.30 -12.50 29.24
N ARG A 487 3.60 -13.78 29.48
CA ARG A 487 4.94 -14.17 29.97
C ARG A 487 5.96 -14.16 28.85
N GLU A 488 5.62 -14.71 27.69
CA GLU A 488 6.55 -14.88 26.57
C GLU A 488 6.65 -13.64 25.67
N GLY A 489 5.64 -12.77 25.66
CA GLY A 489 5.52 -11.74 24.63
C GLY A 489 5.29 -12.37 23.26
N SER A 490 4.38 -13.33 23.18
CA SER A 490 4.09 -14.11 21.98
C SER A 490 2.59 -14.15 21.68
N ILE A 491 2.24 -14.07 20.40
CA ILE A 491 0.88 -14.34 19.90
C ILE A 491 0.98 -15.64 19.09
N THR A 492 0.26 -16.68 19.49
CA THR A 492 0.15 -17.92 18.70
C THR A 492 -1.11 -17.87 17.83
N MET A 493 -0.92 -18.07 16.54
CA MET A 493 -1.99 -18.18 15.54
C MET A 493 -2.04 -19.62 15.02
N CYS A 494 -3.04 -20.40 15.42
CA CYS A 494 -3.17 -21.79 14.95
C CYS A 494 -3.85 -21.85 13.58
N TYR A 495 -3.22 -22.53 12.63
CA TYR A 495 -3.79 -22.68 11.27
C TYR A 495 -5.15 -23.41 11.30
N GLU A 496 -5.36 -24.31 12.26
CA GLU A 496 -6.59 -25.07 12.41
C GLU A 496 -7.81 -24.20 12.75
N LEU A 497 -7.65 -23.12 13.51
CA LEU A 497 -8.74 -22.18 13.81
C LEU A 497 -9.19 -21.44 12.54
N ILE A 498 -8.23 -20.92 11.77
CA ILE A 498 -8.49 -20.19 10.52
C ILE A 498 -9.14 -21.12 9.49
N GLU A 499 -8.68 -22.37 9.38
CA GLU A 499 -9.28 -23.40 8.52
C GLU A 499 -10.72 -23.74 8.96
N ASN A 500 -10.96 -23.98 10.25
CA ASN A 500 -12.27 -24.35 10.77
C ASN A 500 -13.33 -23.28 10.48
N ILE A 501 -12.99 -22.01 10.69
CA ILE A 501 -13.88 -20.88 10.39
C ILE A 501 -14.14 -20.77 8.88
N ALA A 502 -13.11 -20.93 8.03
CA ALA A 502 -13.28 -20.88 6.58
C ALA A 502 -14.17 -22.02 6.06
N VAL A 503 -14.06 -23.23 6.62
CA VAL A 503 -14.94 -24.37 6.31
C VAL A 503 -16.38 -24.09 6.76
N MET A 504 -16.59 -23.56 7.96
CA MET A 504 -17.92 -23.16 8.45
C MET A 504 -18.59 -22.13 7.53
N ILE A 505 -17.85 -21.10 7.09
CA ILE A 505 -18.36 -20.10 6.15
C ILE A 505 -18.73 -20.76 4.80
N SER A 506 -17.90 -21.67 4.29
CA SER A 506 -18.18 -22.39 3.05
C SER A 506 -19.44 -23.25 3.14
N ASP A 507 -19.57 -24.06 4.18
CA ASP A 507 -20.72 -24.97 4.35
C ASP A 507 -22.04 -24.20 4.50
N ILE A 508 -21.99 -22.94 4.98
CA ILE A 508 -23.17 -22.06 5.10
C ILE A 508 -23.45 -21.24 3.83
N GLU A 509 -22.44 -20.62 3.20
CA GLU A 509 -22.64 -19.76 2.01
C GLU A 509 -22.79 -20.55 0.71
N MET A 510 -22.13 -21.70 0.60
CA MET A 510 -21.99 -22.47 -0.65
C MET A 510 -22.72 -23.83 -0.60
N GLY A 511 -23.32 -24.19 0.55
CA GLY A 511 -24.00 -25.48 0.74
C GLY A 511 -23.07 -26.68 0.70
N THR A 512 -21.78 -26.49 0.99
CA THR A 512 -20.79 -27.57 1.03
C THR A 512 -20.96 -28.46 2.27
N VAL A 513 -20.35 -29.65 2.24
CA VAL A 513 -20.22 -30.52 3.40
C VAL A 513 -18.73 -30.76 3.62
N GLY A 514 -18.13 -30.06 4.58
CA GLY A 514 -16.68 -30.08 4.80
C GLY A 514 -15.88 -29.28 3.75
N GLY A 515 -16.49 -28.30 3.07
CA GLY A 515 -15.79 -27.37 2.17
C GLY A 515 -15.67 -27.76 0.70
N GLU A 516 -16.29 -28.87 0.25
CA GLU A 516 -16.28 -29.31 -1.16
C GLU A 516 -17.65 -29.13 -1.86
N VAL A 517 -17.66 -28.69 -3.14
CA VAL A 517 -18.83 -28.13 -3.86
C VAL A 517 -19.30 -28.99 -5.03
N ALA A 518 -20.62 -29.02 -5.28
CA ALA A 518 -21.22 -29.48 -6.53
C ALA A 518 -21.20 -28.40 -7.64
N ALA A 519 -21.54 -28.76 -8.89
CA ALA A 519 -21.13 -28.00 -10.08
C ALA A 519 -22.24 -27.20 -10.82
N GLN A 520 -21.77 -26.27 -11.68
CA GLN A 520 -22.48 -25.39 -12.64
C GLN A 520 -23.16 -24.11 -12.06
N GLY A 521 -23.10 -22.94 -12.73
CA GLY A 521 -22.22 -22.55 -13.84
C GLY A 521 -22.61 -21.27 -14.63
N GLY A 522 -21.60 -20.48 -15.06
CA GLY A 522 -21.58 -19.71 -16.33
C GLY A 522 -22.28 -18.34 -16.45
N GLY A 523 -21.50 -17.28 -16.76
CA GLY A 523 -22.01 -16.00 -17.32
C GLY A 523 -21.01 -14.83 -17.24
N ALA A 524 -20.77 -14.07 -18.34
CA ALA A 524 -19.77 -12.99 -18.42
C ALA A 524 -20.22 -11.77 -19.28
N PRO A 525 -19.61 -10.56 -19.14
CA PRO A 525 -20.17 -9.27 -19.59
C PRO A 525 -19.52 -8.62 -20.85
N GLY A 526 -20.03 -7.43 -21.26
CA GLY A 526 -19.55 -6.62 -22.41
C GLY A 526 -19.27 -5.12 -22.10
N SER A 527 -18.81 -4.34 -23.10
CA SER A 527 -18.14 -3.02 -22.96
C SER A 527 -18.33 -2.10 -24.23
N ALA A 528 -17.75 -0.90 -24.46
CA ALA A 528 -16.65 -0.14 -23.82
C ALA A 528 -16.61 1.40 -24.18
N ALA A 529 -15.90 2.19 -23.35
CA ALA A 529 -15.00 3.31 -23.74
C ALA A 529 -15.60 4.68 -24.26
N PRO A 530 -14.81 5.69 -24.76
CA PRO A 530 -14.31 6.80 -23.89
C PRO A 530 -14.26 8.25 -24.51
N ARG A 531 -13.88 9.29 -23.72
CA ARG A 531 -13.29 10.63 -24.07
C ARG A 531 -13.21 11.58 -22.84
N GLN A 532 -12.45 12.71 -22.74
CA GLN A 532 -11.11 13.14 -23.19
C GLN A 532 -10.66 14.43 -22.40
N GLN A 533 -9.75 15.30 -22.90
CA GLN A 533 -9.09 16.42 -22.16
C GLN A 533 -8.81 17.67 -23.05
N PRO A 534 -8.56 18.90 -22.54
CA PRO A 534 -7.17 19.39 -22.26
C PRO A 534 -7.01 20.47 -21.12
N ALA A 535 -5.81 21.07 -20.96
CA ALA A 535 -5.32 21.96 -19.86
C ALA A 535 -4.11 22.85 -20.34
N ALA A 536 -3.49 23.86 -19.67
CA ALA A 536 -3.76 24.81 -18.55
C ALA A 536 -2.62 25.90 -18.48
N ALA A 537 -2.67 26.95 -17.63
CA ALA A 537 -1.59 27.97 -17.48
C ALA A 537 -1.55 28.73 -16.09
N PRO A 538 -0.39 29.26 -15.59
CA PRO A 538 -0.22 29.84 -14.24
C PRO A 538 0.27 31.33 -14.16
N GLY A 539 0.49 31.86 -12.94
CA GLY A 539 1.13 33.16 -12.64
C GLY A 539 1.65 33.26 -11.18
N GLN A 540 2.61 34.16 -10.89
CA GLN A 540 3.35 34.24 -9.61
C GLN A 540 3.00 35.46 -8.73
N GLY A 541 3.39 35.44 -7.44
CA GLY A 541 2.98 36.41 -6.39
C GLY A 541 4.09 37.33 -5.84
N LEU A 542 3.77 38.01 -4.71
CA LEU A 542 4.57 39.01 -3.97
C LEU A 542 4.30 38.89 -2.44
N PRO A 543 4.99 39.61 -1.51
CA PRO A 543 5.40 39.05 -0.22
C PRO A 543 4.37 39.09 0.93
N ALA A 544 4.68 38.33 2.00
CA ALA A 544 3.85 38.05 3.17
C ALA A 544 4.04 39.00 4.36
N SER A 545 3.13 38.92 5.35
CA SER A 545 3.00 39.80 6.52
C SER A 545 2.72 39.03 7.82
N ALA A 546 3.39 39.47 8.91
CA ALA A 546 3.12 39.24 10.34
C ALA A 546 2.99 37.80 10.91
N ILE A 547 2.33 36.86 10.23
CA ILE A 547 2.15 35.47 10.68
C ILE A 547 2.65 34.54 9.57
N ASP A 548 3.57 33.64 9.91
CA ASP A 548 4.03 32.59 8.99
C ASP A 548 2.99 31.46 8.93
N GLU A 549 1.94 31.67 8.12
CA GLU A 549 0.87 30.70 7.90
C GLU A 549 1.36 29.34 7.35
N LEU A 550 2.55 29.32 6.75
CA LEU A 550 3.18 28.14 6.15
C LEU A 550 4.16 27.43 7.10
N LYS A 551 4.39 28.00 8.29
CA LYS A 551 5.32 27.48 9.31
C LYS A 551 5.11 26.00 9.57
N ASP A 552 6.17 25.21 9.42
CA ASP A 552 6.15 23.81 9.80
C ASP A 552 6.10 23.66 11.34
N PHE A 553 5.27 22.73 11.80
CA PHE A 553 5.16 22.35 13.21
C PHE A 553 5.68 20.92 13.46
N GLY A 554 6.25 20.26 12.46
CA GLY A 554 6.71 18.87 12.52
C GLY A 554 5.57 17.84 12.51
N VAL A 555 4.34 18.26 12.21
CA VAL A 555 3.17 17.38 12.11
C VAL A 555 3.05 16.89 10.66
N PRO A 556 3.21 15.57 10.38
CA PRO A 556 3.08 15.05 9.03
C PRO A 556 1.69 15.28 8.44
N ALA A 557 1.63 15.55 7.13
CA ALA A 557 0.36 15.49 6.41
C ALA A 557 -0.26 14.09 6.57
N THR A 558 -1.58 14.04 6.70
CA THR A 558 -2.33 12.82 7.02
C THR A 558 -3.58 12.68 6.15
N THR A 559 -3.87 11.45 5.74
CA THR A 559 -5.14 11.04 5.11
C THR A 559 -6.21 10.65 6.12
N MET A 560 -5.88 10.67 7.42
CA MET A 560 -6.79 10.37 8.54
C MET A 560 -7.47 11.66 9.04
N LEU A 561 -8.66 11.54 9.61
CA LEU A 561 -9.29 12.63 10.35
C LEU A 561 -8.73 12.73 11.78
N PHE A 562 -8.38 13.94 12.20
CA PHE A 562 -8.02 14.24 13.59
C PHE A 562 -9.23 14.07 14.52
N THR A 563 -8.98 13.58 15.73
CA THR A 563 -10.00 13.30 16.74
C THR A 563 -10.38 14.53 17.57
N ALA A 564 -11.58 14.51 18.17
CA ALA A 564 -11.96 15.54 19.13
C ALA A 564 -10.96 15.58 20.31
N PRO A 565 -10.47 16.76 20.75
CA PRO A 565 -11.12 18.07 20.63
C PRO A 565 -10.69 18.93 19.43
N TYR A 566 -10.03 18.37 18.40
CA TYR A 566 -9.61 19.09 17.19
C TYR A 566 -8.65 20.29 17.41
N LYS A 567 -8.04 20.44 18.58
CA LYS A 567 -7.06 21.50 18.88
C LYS A 567 -5.66 20.91 19.06
N GLY A 568 -4.67 21.58 18.48
CA GLY A 568 -3.28 21.17 18.43
C GLY A 568 -2.64 21.53 17.09
N PRO A 569 -1.31 21.44 16.96
CA PRO A 569 -0.63 21.84 15.73
C PRO A 569 -1.16 21.05 14.52
N THR A 570 -1.29 21.75 13.40
CA THR A 570 -1.71 21.22 12.11
C THR A 570 -0.53 21.06 11.14
N PRO A 571 -0.59 20.13 10.17
CA PRO A 571 0.40 20.02 9.10
C PRO A 571 0.53 21.30 8.26
N ASN A 572 1.66 21.50 7.57
CA ASN A 572 1.83 22.58 6.59
C ASN A 572 1.42 22.19 5.14
N LYS A 573 0.91 20.96 4.95
CA LYS A 573 0.45 20.37 3.69
C LYS A 573 -0.77 19.50 3.96
N ILE A 574 -1.65 19.32 2.98
CA ILE A 574 -2.88 18.54 3.11
C ILE A 574 -3.07 17.64 1.87
N TYR A 575 -3.63 16.45 2.07
CA TYR A 575 -4.01 15.56 0.98
C TYR A 575 -5.36 15.97 0.36
N ARG A 576 -5.47 15.84 -0.97
CA ARG A 576 -6.70 16.12 -1.76
C ARG A 576 -7.24 17.56 -1.66
N ALA A 577 -6.46 18.51 -1.13
CA ALA A 577 -6.74 19.95 -1.10
C ALA A 577 -5.44 20.77 -1.27
N GLN A 578 -5.52 22.09 -1.45
CA GLN A 578 -4.35 22.97 -1.59
C GLN A 578 -4.27 23.98 -0.43
N VAL A 579 -3.08 24.19 0.17
CA VAL A 579 -2.89 25.23 1.20
C VAL A 579 -2.87 26.61 0.55
N ILE A 580 -3.58 27.58 1.12
CA ILE A 580 -3.57 28.98 0.68
C ILE A 580 -3.29 29.94 1.84
N THR A 581 -2.77 31.13 1.51
CA THR A 581 -2.47 32.21 2.48
C THR A 581 -3.59 33.25 2.55
N THR A 582 -3.48 34.19 3.50
CA THR A 582 -4.38 35.36 3.59
C THR A 582 -4.37 36.18 2.29
N ALA A 583 -3.21 36.32 1.64
CA ALA A 583 -3.07 37.08 0.40
C ALA A 583 -3.80 36.40 -0.77
N ASP A 584 -3.70 35.07 -0.87
CA ASP A 584 -4.40 34.27 -1.87
C ASP A 584 -5.92 34.37 -1.68
N LEU A 585 -6.40 34.22 -0.44
CA LEU A 585 -7.83 34.30 -0.11
C LEU A 585 -8.42 35.69 -0.44
N VAL A 586 -7.70 36.77 -0.11
CA VAL A 586 -8.07 38.14 -0.51
C VAL A 586 -8.09 38.30 -2.04
N GLY A 587 -7.22 37.59 -2.77
CA GLY A 587 -7.25 37.51 -4.23
C GLY A 587 -8.47 36.75 -4.77
N MET A 588 -8.79 35.60 -4.17
CA MET A 588 -9.94 34.76 -4.56
C MET A 588 -11.27 35.50 -4.35
N ILE A 589 -11.50 36.09 -3.16
CA ILE A 589 -12.73 36.83 -2.83
C ILE A 589 -12.99 38.00 -3.81
N LYS A 590 -11.93 38.62 -4.35
CA LYS A 590 -12.06 39.71 -5.34
C LYS A 590 -12.30 39.23 -6.77
N LYS A 591 -11.92 37.99 -7.09
CA LYS A 591 -11.86 37.47 -8.46
C LYS A 591 -13.00 36.50 -8.78
N ASP A 592 -13.33 35.62 -7.85
CA ASP A 592 -14.31 34.56 -8.05
C ASP A 592 -15.62 34.87 -7.32
N LYS A 593 -16.72 34.91 -8.07
CA LYS A 593 -18.07 35.19 -7.56
C LYS A 593 -18.80 33.94 -7.10
N ASN A 594 -18.25 32.77 -7.41
CA ASN A 594 -18.76 31.45 -7.02
C ASN A 594 -17.84 30.83 -5.94
N LEU A 595 -17.11 31.67 -5.19
CA LEU A 595 -16.29 31.23 -4.07
C LEU A 595 -17.17 30.88 -2.87
N LEU A 596 -17.22 29.60 -2.51
CA LEU A 596 -17.84 29.15 -1.26
C LEU A 596 -16.78 29.10 -0.17
N ILE A 597 -17.01 29.80 0.95
CA ILE A 597 -16.13 29.76 2.12
C ILE A 597 -16.85 29.04 3.27
N VAL A 598 -16.23 28.00 3.82
CA VAL A 598 -16.74 27.23 4.98
C VAL A 598 -15.83 27.44 6.18
N ASP A 599 -16.41 27.81 7.31
CA ASP A 599 -15.69 28.05 8.57
C ASP A 599 -16.08 27.01 9.63
N THR A 600 -15.12 26.20 10.07
CA THR A 600 -15.32 25.18 11.11
C THR A 600 -14.99 25.67 12.53
N SER A 601 -14.54 26.91 12.69
CA SER A 601 -13.93 27.44 13.92
C SER A 601 -14.83 27.41 15.16
N GLY A 602 -16.15 27.48 14.97
CA GLY A 602 -17.13 27.72 16.03
C GLY A 602 -17.09 29.14 16.60
N LEU A 603 -16.37 30.08 15.97
CA LEU A 603 -16.27 31.47 16.42
C LEU A 603 -17.51 32.29 16.07
N ARG A 604 -17.69 33.38 16.84
CA ARG A 604 -18.78 34.34 16.64
C ARG A 604 -18.63 35.17 15.37
N ASP A 605 -17.40 35.50 15.00
CA ASP A 605 -17.07 36.36 13.87
C ASP A 605 -16.17 35.58 12.92
N THR A 606 -16.46 35.66 11.61
CA THR A 606 -15.79 34.90 10.56
C THR A 606 -15.32 35.81 9.42
N VAL A 607 -14.65 35.28 8.40
CA VAL A 607 -14.26 36.06 7.21
C VAL A 607 -15.50 36.46 6.39
N PRO A 608 -15.46 37.54 5.59
CA PRO A 608 -16.58 37.94 4.74
C PRO A 608 -17.00 36.79 3.80
N ILE A 609 -18.30 36.63 3.60
CA ILE A 609 -18.96 35.51 2.87
C ILE A 609 -18.65 34.10 3.44
N GLY A 610 -18.08 33.99 4.65
CA GLY A 610 -17.90 32.74 5.38
C GLY A 610 -19.22 32.16 5.89
N TYR A 611 -19.44 30.87 5.64
CA TYR A 611 -20.54 30.07 6.17
C TYR A 611 -20.04 29.24 7.37
N PRO A 612 -20.52 29.50 8.61
CA PRO A 612 -20.16 28.68 9.76
C PRO A 612 -20.79 27.29 9.65
N LEU A 613 -19.97 26.26 9.75
CA LEU A 613 -20.36 24.85 9.67
C LEU A 613 -19.39 23.99 10.50
N ALA A 614 -19.33 24.25 11.81
CA ALA A 614 -18.41 23.58 12.76
C ALA A 614 -18.42 22.04 12.61
N ASP A 615 -19.61 21.45 12.49
CA ASP A 615 -19.79 20.00 12.40
C ASP A 615 -19.10 19.35 11.19
N ALA A 616 -18.84 20.10 10.10
CA ALA A 616 -18.13 19.56 8.93
C ALA A 616 -16.67 19.18 9.24
N GLY A 617 -16.08 19.71 10.32
CA GLY A 617 -14.76 19.35 10.79
C GLY A 617 -14.72 18.12 11.72
N SER A 618 -15.83 17.42 11.92
CA SER A 618 -15.92 16.32 12.88
C SER A 618 -15.12 15.08 12.50
N ASP A 619 -14.67 14.34 13.52
CA ASP A 619 -14.13 12.99 13.38
C ASP A 619 -15.20 11.96 12.93
N GLY A 620 -14.74 10.74 12.66
CA GLY A 620 -15.49 9.73 11.90
C GLY A 620 -14.61 9.15 10.81
N SER A 621 -15.12 9.13 9.58
CA SER A 621 -14.38 8.71 8.39
C SER A 621 -14.74 9.57 7.18
N VAL A 622 -13.93 9.52 6.12
CA VAL A 622 -14.32 10.10 4.81
C VAL A 622 -15.32 9.21 4.05
N THR A 623 -15.99 8.27 4.75
CA THR A 623 -17.04 7.37 4.22
C THR A 623 -18.29 7.29 5.11
N ASP A 624 -18.40 8.14 6.14
CA ASP A 624 -19.51 8.14 7.10
C ASP A 624 -20.78 8.85 6.59
N HIS A 625 -21.81 8.92 7.44
CA HIS A 625 -23.06 9.61 7.11
C HIS A 625 -22.90 11.15 6.98
N LEU A 626 -21.95 11.76 7.71
CA LEU A 626 -21.66 13.19 7.59
C LEU A 626 -21.11 13.52 6.19
N GLN A 627 -20.30 12.63 5.62
CA GLN A 627 -19.75 12.78 4.27
C GLN A 627 -20.83 13.05 3.21
N GLN A 628 -21.94 12.32 3.24
CA GLN A 628 -23.05 12.51 2.30
C GLN A 628 -23.83 13.81 2.55
N GLY A 629 -24.07 14.15 3.82
CA GLY A 629 -24.74 15.40 4.20
C GLY A 629 -23.94 16.64 3.83
N PHE A 630 -22.62 16.60 4.01
CA PHE A 630 -21.71 17.68 3.67
C PHE A 630 -21.59 17.86 2.16
N ASP A 631 -21.52 16.78 1.38
CA ASP A 631 -21.52 16.85 -0.09
C ASP A 631 -22.79 17.52 -0.65
N ALA A 632 -23.95 17.11 -0.14
CA ALA A 632 -25.23 17.71 -0.52
C ALA A 632 -25.34 19.19 -0.08
N TRP A 633 -24.77 19.55 1.06
CA TRP A 633 -24.70 20.93 1.53
C TRP A 633 -23.79 21.80 0.64
N LEU A 634 -22.60 21.31 0.27
CA LEU A 634 -21.69 22.01 -0.65
C LEU A 634 -22.36 22.20 -2.02
N LEU A 635 -22.96 21.15 -2.58
CA LEU A 635 -23.66 21.19 -3.87
C LEU A 635 -24.81 22.20 -3.88
N LYS A 636 -25.57 22.29 -2.79
CA LYS A 636 -26.68 23.24 -2.63
C LYS A 636 -26.19 24.70 -2.56
N ASN A 637 -25.11 24.97 -1.82
CA ASN A 637 -24.63 26.34 -1.60
C ASN A 637 -23.72 26.85 -2.74
N ASN A 638 -23.09 25.95 -3.51
CA ASN A 638 -22.21 26.30 -4.64
C ASN A 638 -22.94 26.32 -6.01
N GLY A 639 -24.26 26.53 -6.03
CA GLY A 639 -25.05 26.60 -7.26
C GLY A 639 -25.07 25.32 -8.12
N GLY A 640 -24.69 24.17 -7.56
CA GLY A 640 -24.61 22.89 -8.26
C GLY A 640 -23.28 22.59 -8.96
N ASP A 641 -22.28 23.49 -8.93
CA ASP A 641 -20.97 23.23 -9.54
C ASP A 641 -19.95 22.66 -8.53
N ARG A 642 -19.38 21.49 -8.84
CA ARG A 642 -18.31 20.85 -8.06
C ARG A 642 -16.91 21.42 -8.35
N LYS A 643 -16.77 22.21 -9.42
CA LYS A 643 -15.49 22.82 -9.85
C LYS A 643 -15.28 24.22 -9.32
N ALA A 644 -16.36 24.96 -9.03
CA ALA A 644 -16.25 26.26 -8.38
C ALA A 644 -15.59 26.12 -6.99
N PRO A 645 -14.70 27.05 -6.60
CA PRO A 645 -13.73 26.81 -5.54
C PRO A 645 -14.37 26.83 -4.14
N VAL A 646 -13.99 25.86 -3.31
CA VAL A 646 -14.38 25.81 -1.89
C VAL A 646 -13.15 26.13 -1.04
N VAL A 647 -13.19 27.22 -0.29
CA VAL A 647 -12.21 27.53 0.76
C VAL A 647 -12.72 27.02 2.10
N ILE A 648 -11.86 26.35 2.85
CA ILE A 648 -12.18 25.82 4.18
C ILE A 648 -11.18 26.39 5.18
N LEU A 649 -11.69 26.92 6.29
CA LEU A 649 -10.91 27.60 7.34
C LEU A 649 -11.43 27.24 8.75
N GLY A 650 -10.62 27.52 9.76
CA GLY A 650 -10.97 27.36 11.18
C GLY A 650 -10.46 28.54 11.99
N ALA A 651 -10.33 28.37 13.32
CA ALA A 651 -9.87 29.47 14.18
C ALA A 651 -8.48 29.97 13.77
N GLY A 652 -7.53 29.06 13.57
CA GLY A 652 -6.17 29.37 13.11
C GLY A 652 -5.32 28.11 12.93
N MET A 653 -3.99 28.27 12.93
CA MET A 653 -3.04 27.21 12.59
C MET A 653 -3.02 26.01 13.56
N ASN A 654 -3.70 26.12 14.71
CA ASN A 654 -3.89 25.04 15.69
C ASN A 654 -5.31 24.43 15.66
N ASP A 655 -6.08 24.69 14.59
CA ASP A 655 -7.44 24.17 14.41
C ASP A 655 -7.48 23.03 13.39
N ARG A 656 -7.57 21.80 13.90
CA ARG A 656 -7.61 20.57 13.10
C ARG A 656 -9.00 20.30 12.49
N SER A 657 -10.05 20.99 12.94
CA SER A 657 -11.39 20.84 12.36
C SER A 657 -11.43 21.30 10.89
N ALA A 658 -10.68 22.35 10.55
CA ALA A 658 -10.56 22.86 9.19
C ALA A 658 -9.81 21.89 8.28
N TYR A 659 -8.78 21.21 8.81
CA TYR A 659 -8.06 20.15 8.11
C TYR A 659 -9.00 18.97 7.80
N ASN A 660 -9.78 18.53 8.79
CA ASN A 660 -10.78 17.47 8.63
C ASN A 660 -11.81 17.81 7.53
N ALA A 661 -12.42 18.99 7.59
CA ALA A 661 -13.40 19.42 6.59
C ALA A 661 -12.78 19.54 5.18
N ALA A 662 -11.55 20.06 5.06
CA ALA A 662 -10.84 20.16 3.80
C ALA A 662 -10.53 18.77 3.18
N LEU A 663 -10.08 17.82 4.00
CA LEU A 663 -9.83 16.44 3.58
C LEU A 663 -11.12 15.67 3.22
N ARG A 664 -12.22 15.92 3.96
CA ARG A 664 -13.56 15.39 3.64
C ARG A 664 -14.04 15.89 2.27
N ALA A 665 -14.04 17.20 2.04
CA ALA A 665 -14.46 17.80 0.76
C ALA A 665 -13.53 17.40 -0.40
N GLY A 666 -12.21 17.34 -0.17
CA GLY A 666 -11.24 16.89 -1.16
C GLY A 666 -11.44 15.42 -1.58
N THR A 667 -11.80 14.55 -0.63
CA THR A 667 -12.16 13.14 -0.91
C THR A 667 -13.47 13.00 -1.69
N LEU A 668 -14.37 13.97 -1.61
CA LEU A 668 -15.58 14.08 -2.46
C LEU A 668 -15.31 14.65 -3.86
N GLY A 669 -14.04 14.93 -4.21
CA GLY A 669 -13.64 15.42 -5.52
C GLY A 669 -13.91 16.91 -5.77
N TRP A 670 -14.10 17.70 -4.71
CA TRP A 670 -14.26 19.15 -4.81
C TRP A 670 -12.93 19.85 -5.09
N THR A 671 -13.00 21.04 -5.68
CA THR A 671 -11.81 21.92 -5.84
C THR A 671 -11.57 22.70 -4.54
N VAL A 672 -10.85 22.08 -3.60
CA VAL A 672 -10.72 22.55 -2.21
C VAL A 672 -9.40 23.25 -1.94
N TYR A 673 -9.50 24.39 -1.25
CA TYR A 673 -8.40 25.15 -0.69
C TYR A 673 -8.53 25.23 0.84
N TRP A 674 -7.46 24.93 1.56
CA TRP A 674 -7.40 25.02 3.02
C TRP A 674 -6.65 26.29 3.43
N TYR A 675 -7.37 27.24 4.03
CA TYR A 675 -6.81 28.48 4.56
C TYR A 675 -6.35 28.23 6.00
N ARG A 676 -5.09 27.77 6.13
CA ARG A 676 -4.48 27.36 7.41
C ARG A 676 -4.31 28.52 8.40
N GLY A 677 -4.20 29.76 7.93
CA GLY A 677 -4.12 30.95 8.78
C GLY A 677 -5.40 31.20 9.61
N GLY A 678 -6.56 30.80 9.09
CA GLY A 678 -7.85 30.91 9.78
C GLY A 678 -8.30 32.34 10.10
N VAL A 679 -9.34 32.46 10.94
CA VAL A 679 -9.86 33.76 11.40
C VAL A 679 -8.79 34.57 12.14
N GLU A 680 -7.89 33.91 12.88
CA GLU A 680 -6.75 34.49 13.57
C GLU A 680 -5.82 35.27 12.61
N ALA A 681 -5.35 34.66 11.52
CA ALA A 681 -4.48 35.33 10.55
C ALA A 681 -5.22 36.42 9.75
N TRP A 682 -6.51 36.21 9.45
CA TRP A 682 -7.34 37.20 8.78
C TRP A 682 -7.46 38.49 9.61
N ALA A 683 -7.81 38.35 10.89
CA ALA A 683 -7.93 39.47 11.82
C ALA A 683 -6.58 40.13 12.13
N ALA A 684 -5.50 39.34 12.25
CA ALA A 684 -4.14 39.86 12.47
C ALA A 684 -3.62 40.73 11.30
N ASN A 685 -4.10 40.49 10.07
CA ASN A 685 -3.83 41.33 8.91
C ASN A 685 -4.77 42.56 8.81
N GLY A 686 -5.58 42.84 9.84
CA GLY A 686 -6.48 44.01 9.90
C GLY A 686 -7.67 43.94 8.93
N LEU A 687 -7.99 42.75 8.43
CA LEU A 687 -9.08 42.55 7.47
C LEU A 687 -10.44 42.48 8.18
N PRO A 688 -11.52 43.01 7.56
CA PRO A 688 -12.84 43.05 8.19
C PRO A 688 -13.42 41.64 8.37
N THR A 689 -14.03 41.37 9.52
CA THR A 689 -14.81 40.16 9.80
C THR A 689 -16.32 40.43 9.71
N THR A 690 -17.10 39.37 9.63
CA THR A 690 -18.57 39.40 9.69
C THR A 690 -19.07 38.51 10.83
N SER A 691 -19.89 39.07 11.73
CA SER A 691 -20.56 38.33 12.80
C SER A 691 -21.54 37.31 12.21
N SER A 692 -21.33 36.03 12.54
CA SER A 692 -22.18 34.92 12.11
C SER A 692 -23.52 34.88 12.86
N MET A 693 -23.54 35.41 14.08
CA MET A 693 -24.75 35.57 14.88
C MET A 693 -25.71 36.57 14.21
N PRO A 694 -27.02 36.26 14.08
CA PRO A 694 -28.00 37.23 13.61
C PRO A 694 -28.02 38.44 14.54
N LYS A 695 -28.18 39.64 13.96
CA LYS A 695 -28.43 40.86 14.73
C LYS A 695 -29.75 40.69 15.50
N LYS A 696 -29.70 40.93 16.82
CA LYS A 696 -30.89 41.11 17.66
C LYS A 696 -31.62 42.40 17.30
#